data_AF-A0A6J7IK06-F1
#
_entry.id   AF-A0A6J7IK06-F1
#
_cell.length_a   1.000
_cell.length_b   1.000
_cell.length_c   1.000
_cell.angle_alpha   90.00
_cell.angle_beta   90.00
_cell.angle_gamma   90.00
#
_symmetry.space_group_name_H-M   'P 1'
#
loop_
_entity.id
_entity.type
_entity.pdbx_description
1 polymer ?
#
loop_
_entity_poly.entity_id
_entity_poly.type
_entity_poly.pdbx_seq_one_letter_code
_entity_poly.pdbx_strand_id
1 'polypeptide(L)'
;MFEIPSVAPTSEAPTPGGGTRFRADVEGLRAVAIAAVVGYHVGLPFLPGGFVGVDVFFVISGFLITGLLVREVTTTGRVSLTRFWARRARRLLPAATLVLAVVTGLAYFVLPALDHGIVGADVVSAAFYVSNMRSAVQATDYLASDANPSPVLHFWSLGVEEQFYLVWPLLILVTALVLARRRRRIAIESAGDWRVSRLHLAVVLVVLAVASFALSLRLTERIEPWAFFGMPTRAWEFAVGGLVAIGTAGLSRLPALVRRASGVLGIAVLVGSVALINAEVPYPGTAALWPVLATGVIIASGSAPSDRGGGAPRLLSWWPMRALGRLSYSWYLWHWPALVLTASLWGVMGVPARVVVALLALVPSALAYRFIERPLHHHPALVRSTRGSLGLGGSLSAAAAIVGLVLMVFPGGGALASATALPTAADEQVGRGPASTAGPDEPANAGSGTGEATASPAAIVWPTGALTPTPATARADLPIIYGDGCHLTAPAVAYPPCHFGDTQSKITIVLFGDSHAAQWFPTLEAIAIEHHWLVVSRTKSGCPAPDVTIYQRNLKRAYDECDTWRASVLAELSGPDKPTLVIATGTRTESLVDRSTGDRMAASAAGAEWKAGWTRTLAAFAASDVHVAVLRDTPWPGADIPVCVSSHLSAPRVCDVALDALDSPAYDIEMTAGSPTAHGVDLTDILCDSRGCPATLGKYLVYRDTSHLTATFARALTPYLYRALAPLLP
;
A
#
# COMPACT_ATOMS: atom_id res chain seq x y z
N MET A 1 -78.90 -36.74 12.88
CA MET A 1 -77.94 -37.40 11.98
C MET A 1 -77.96 -36.58 10.69
N PHE A 2 -77.17 -35.50 10.60
CA PHE A 2 -75.83 -35.45 9.95
C PHE A 2 -75.85 -36.17 8.58
N GLU A 3 -75.47 -35.63 7.42
CA GLU A 3 -74.89 -34.35 6.99
C GLU A 3 -74.83 -34.37 5.44
N ILE A 4 -75.14 -33.22 4.82
CA ILE A 4 -74.53 -32.56 3.63
C ILE A 4 -74.01 -33.42 2.44
N PRO A 5 -74.47 -33.15 1.19
CA PRO A 5 -73.86 -33.67 -0.04
C PRO A 5 -72.58 -32.92 -0.46
N SER A 6 -71.63 -33.71 -0.96
CA SER A 6 -70.31 -33.36 -1.51
C SER A 6 -70.31 -32.12 -2.41
N VAL A 7 -69.60 -31.07 -1.99
CA VAL A 7 -69.06 -30.02 -2.86
C VAL A 7 -67.57 -30.27 -3.01
N ALA A 8 -67.14 -30.57 -4.24
CA ALA A 8 -65.73 -30.70 -4.58
C ALA A 8 -65.01 -29.35 -4.34
N PRO A 9 -63.89 -29.29 -3.60
CA PRO A 9 -63.07 -28.10 -3.57
C PRO A 9 -62.34 -28.02 -4.91
N THR A 10 -62.72 -27.03 -5.72
CA THR A 10 -61.88 -26.53 -6.81
C THR A 10 -60.50 -26.21 -6.24
N SER A 11 -59.50 -26.94 -6.69
CA SER A 11 -58.08 -26.65 -6.46
C SER A 11 -57.78 -25.25 -7.00
N GLU A 12 -57.92 -24.22 -6.15
CA GLU A 12 -57.24 -22.95 -6.37
C GLU A 12 -55.74 -23.24 -6.42
N ALA A 13 -55.18 -23.11 -7.62
CA ALA A 13 -53.75 -23.10 -7.83
C ALA A 13 -53.12 -22.09 -6.86
N PRO A 14 -52.00 -22.43 -6.18
CA PRO A 14 -51.34 -21.49 -5.29
C PRO A 14 -51.01 -20.23 -6.08
N THR A 15 -51.62 -19.10 -5.69
CA THR A 15 -51.19 -17.79 -6.15
C THR A 15 -49.68 -17.66 -5.89
N PRO A 16 -48.86 -17.25 -6.87
CA PRO A 16 -47.42 -17.15 -6.68
C PRO A 16 -47.10 -15.98 -5.74
N GLY A 17 -47.16 -16.25 -4.43
CA GLY A 17 -46.80 -15.33 -3.37
C GLY A 17 -45.31 -15.02 -3.41
N GLY A 18 -44.96 -13.81 -3.86
CA GLY A 18 -43.96 -12.94 -3.24
C GLY A 18 -42.57 -13.48 -2.90
N GLY A 19 -42.06 -14.50 -3.60
CA GLY A 19 -40.67 -14.92 -3.47
C GLY A 19 -39.72 -13.85 -4.02
N THR A 20 -38.69 -13.45 -3.26
CA THR A 20 -37.62 -12.59 -3.79
C THR A 20 -36.88 -13.32 -4.90
N ARG A 21 -37.19 -12.91 -6.13
CA ARG A 21 -36.57 -13.42 -7.34
C ARG A 21 -35.10 -12.98 -7.39
N PHE A 22 -34.20 -13.94 -7.59
CA PHE A 22 -32.75 -13.77 -7.69
C PHE A 22 -32.32 -12.63 -8.64
N ARG A 23 -31.36 -11.79 -8.24
CA ARG A 23 -30.81 -10.66 -9.02
C ARG A 23 -29.55 -11.10 -9.79
N ALA A 24 -29.76 -11.67 -10.98
CA ALA A 24 -28.68 -12.14 -11.85
C ALA A 24 -27.75 -11.03 -12.34
N ASP A 25 -28.26 -9.81 -12.48
CA ASP A 25 -27.52 -8.61 -12.85
C ASP A 25 -26.52 -8.19 -11.78
N VAL A 26 -26.88 -8.29 -10.50
CA VAL A 26 -25.96 -8.00 -9.38
C VAL A 26 -24.84 -9.05 -9.29
N GLU A 27 -25.15 -10.31 -9.61
CA GLU A 27 -24.14 -11.36 -9.73
C GLU A 27 -23.17 -11.08 -10.90
N GLY A 28 -23.67 -10.65 -12.04
CA GLY A 28 -22.83 -10.21 -13.15
C GLY A 28 -21.97 -8.99 -12.83
N LEU A 29 -22.50 -8.04 -12.05
CA LEU A 29 -21.73 -6.87 -11.62
C LEU A 29 -20.55 -7.26 -10.71
N ARG A 30 -20.70 -8.30 -9.89
CA ARG A 30 -19.57 -8.87 -9.13
C ARG A 30 -18.48 -9.45 -10.03
N ALA A 31 -18.85 -9.95 -11.22
CA ALA A 31 -17.89 -10.45 -12.20
C ALA A 31 -17.08 -9.32 -12.83
N VAL A 32 -17.73 -8.20 -13.16
CA VAL A 32 -17.05 -6.98 -13.62
C VAL A 32 -16.08 -6.48 -12.56
N ALA A 33 -16.53 -6.41 -11.30
CA ALA A 33 -15.71 -5.96 -10.18
C ALA A 33 -14.46 -6.81 -9.97
N ILE A 34 -14.58 -8.15 -9.91
CA ILE A 34 -13.41 -9.02 -9.72
C ILE A 34 -12.49 -9.01 -10.94
N ALA A 35 -13.03 -8.98 -12.15
CA ALA A 35 -12.22 -8.94 -13.37
C ALA A 35 -11.39 -7.64 -13.45
N ALA A 36 -11.96 -6.51 -13.04
CA ALA A 36 -11.24 -5.25 -12.94
C ALA A 36 -10.09 -5.34 -11.93
N VAL A 37 -10.34 -5.84 -10.71
CA VAL A 37 -9.31 -5.99 -9.67
C VAL A 37 -8.17 -6.92 -10.12
N VAL A 38 -8.52 -8.09 -10.68
CA VAL A 38 -7.52 -9.03 -11.18
C VAL A 38 -6.73 -8.42 -12.34
N GLY A 39 -7.42 -7.75 -13.27
CA GLY A 39 -6.81 -7.06 -14.40
C GLY A 39 -5.80 -5.99 -13.99
N TYR A 40 -6.10 -5.26 -12.91
CA TYR A 40 -5.17 -4.33 -12.29
C TYR A 40 -3.95 -5.04 -11.69
N HIS A 41 -4.14 -6.09 -10.88
CA HIS A 41 -3.03 -6.79 -10.24
C HIS A 41 -2.08 -7.50 -11.22
N VAL A 42 -2.58 -7.96 -12.38
CA VAL A 42 -1.71 -8.53 -13.42
C VAL A 42 -1.02 -7.47 -14.27
N GLY A 43 -1.38 -6.18 -14.12
CA GLY A 43 -0.75 -5.06 -14.80
C GLY A 43 -1.25 -4.80 -16.22
N LEU A 44 -2.54 -5.03 -16.51
CA LEU A 44 -3.09 -4.70 -17.83
C LEU A 44 -3.09 -3.18 -18.06
N PRO A 45 -2.44 -2.66 -19.12
CA PRO A 45 -2.24 -1.22 -19.30
C PRO A 45 -3.55 -0.45 -19.55
N PHE A 46 -4.60 -1.14 -20.01
CA PHE A 46 -5.92 -0.56 -20.26
C PHE A 46 -6.88 -0.67 -19.07
N LEU A 47 -6.46 -1.25 -17.93
CA LEU A 47 -7.22 -1.30 -16.68
C LEU A 47 -6.42 -0.69 -15.50
N PRO A 48 -5.84 0.51 -15.66
CA PRO A 48 -5.00 1.10 -14.62
C PRO A 48 -5.79 1.43 -13.34
N GLY A 49 -7.12 1.56 -13.44
CA GLY A 49 -8.03 1.84 -12.34
C GLY A 49 -8.78 0.61 -11.86
N GLY A 50 -8.36 -0.61 -12.23
CA GLY A 50 -9.12 -1.82 -11.90
C GLY A 50 -9.30 -2.07 -10.40
N PHE A 51 -8.46 -1.47 -9.54
CA PHE A 51 -8.64 -1.46 -8.08
C PHE A 51 -9.98 -0.88 -7.63
N VAL A 52 -10.63 -0.02 -8.44
CA VAL A 52 -11.96 0.52 -8.11
C VAL A 52 -13.07 -0.54 -8.08
N GLY A 53 -12.79 -1.75 -8.58
CA GLY A 53 -13.68 -2.89 -8.44
C GLY A 53 -13.99 -3.23 -6.98
N VAL A 54 -13.12 -2.87 -6.03
CA VAL A 54 -13.39 -3.02 -4.59
C VAL A 54 -14.56 -2.13 -4.14
N ASP A 55 -14.64 -0.89 -4.61
CA ASP A 55 -15.73 0.03 -4.25
C ASP A 55 -17.07 -0.47 -4.82
N VAL A 56 -17.04 -1.10 -6.01
CA VAL A 56 -18.20 -1.81 -6.57
C VAL A 56 -18.69 -2.90 -5.61
N PHE A 57 -17.79 -3.67 -5.00
CA PHE A 57 -18.14 -4.68 -4.00
C PHE A 57 -18.73 -4.08 -2.73
N PHE A 58 -18.22 -2.93 -2.25
CA PHE A 58 -18.76 -2.25 -1.07
C PHE A 58 -20.19 -1.74 -1.31
N VAL A 59 -20.45 -1.13 -2.48
CA VAL A 59 -21.82 -0.72 -2.86
C VAL A 59 -22.75 -1.92 -2.99
N ILE A 60 -22.32 -3.02 -3.62
CA ILE A 60 -23.12 -4.26 -3.72
C ILE A 60 -23.43 -4.81 -2.32
N SER A 61 -22.46 -4.81 -1.41
CA SER A 61 -22.61 -5.28 -0.03
C SER A 61 -23.61 -4.43 0.74
N GLY A 62 -23.50 -3.10 0.62
CA GLY A 62 -24.46 -2.15 1.16
C GLY A 62 -25.88 -2.42 0.69
N PHE A 63 -26.06 -2.64 -0.62
CA PHE A 63 -27.36 -2.94 -1.23
C PHE A 63 -27.96 -4.26 -0.71
N LEU A 64 -27.19 -5.34 -0.76
CA LEU A 64 -27.66 -6.68 -0.40
C LEU A 64 -28.00 -6.77 1.09
N ILE A 65 -27.11 -6.30 1.97
CA ILE A 65 -27.30 -6.43 3.42
C ILE A 65 -28.39 -5.50 3.93
N THR A 66 -28.41 -4.24 3.48
CA THR A 66 -29.50 -3.33 3.86
C THR A 66 -30.84 -3.89 3.40
N GLY A 67 -30.93 -4.39 2.16
CA GLY A 67 -32.14 -5.02 1.63
C GLY A 67 -32.59 -6.26 2.43
N LEU A 68 -31.65 -7.12 2.81
CA LEU A 68 -31.93 -8.30 3.64
C LEU A 68 -32.45 -7.93 5.03
N LEU A 69 -31.79 -6.99 5.71
CA LEU A 69 -32.14 -6.55 7.07
C LEU A 69 -33.48 -5.82 7.09
N VAL A 70 -33.67 -4.88 6.17
CA VAL A 70 -34.94 -4.18 5.97
C VAL A 70 -36.07 -5.19 5.74
N ARG A 71 -35.86 -6.18 4.88
CA ARG A 71 -36.86 -7.21 4.63
C ARG A 71 -37.16 -8.04 5.88
N GLU A 72 -36.14 -8.48 6.62
CA GLU A 72 -36.32 -9.25 7.85
C GLU A 72 -37.16 -8.46 8.87
N VAL A 73 -36.88 -7.16 9.05
CA VAL A 73 -37.68 -6.26 9.90
C VAL A 73 -39.12 -6.16 9.40
N THR A 74 -39.33 -5.92 8.10
CA THR A 74 -40.69 -5.75 7.56
C THR A 74 -41.54 -7.00 7.61
N THR A 75 -40.92 -8.18 7.50
CA THR A 75 -41.65 -9.45 7.40
C THR A 75 -41.85 -10.11 8.76
N THR A 76 -40.90 -9.92 9.69
CA THR A 76 -40.92 -10.63 10.99
C THR A 76 -41.01 -9.71 12.20
N GLY A 77 -40.90 -8.39 12.02
CA GLY A 77 -40.89 -7.40 13.10
C GLY A 77 -39.61 -7.40 13.95
N ARG A 78 -38.63 -8.25 13.64
CA ARG A 78 -37.38 -8.40 14.42
C ARG A 78 -36.17 -8.64 13.51
N VAL A 79 -34.97 -8.43 14.04
CA VAL A 79 -33.70 -8.82 13.40
C VAL A 79 -32.98 -9.82 14.30
N SER A 80 -32.63 -10.99 13.75
CA SER A 80 -31.81 -11.97 14.46
C SER A 80 -30.33 -11.79 14.10
N LEU A 81 -29.61 -10.98 14.88
CA LEU A 81 -28.19 -10.69 14.67
C LEU A 81 -27.32 -11.96 14.68
N THR A 82 -27.55 -12.85 15.65
CA THR A 82 -26.80 -14.11 15.76
C THR A 82 -27.01 -15.01 14.55
N ARG A 83 -28.23 -15.06 14.00
CA ARG A 83 -28.53 -15.81 12.78
C ARG A 83 -27.91 -15.15 11.55
N PHE A 84 -27.88 -13.82 11.50
CA PHE A 84 -27.21 -13.06 10.45
C PHE A 84 -25.70 -13.38 10.42
N TRP A 85 -25.00 -13.23 11.55
CA TRP A 85 -23.57 -13.54 11.65
C TRP A 85 -23.28 -15.02 11.42
N ALA A 86 -24.12 -15.93 11.92
CA ALA A 86 -23.98 -17.37 11.64
C ALA A 86 -24.05 -17.70 10.13
N ARG A 87 -24.93 -17.04 9.37
CA ARG A 87 -24.99 -17.20 7.91
C ARG A 87 -23.70 -16.72 7.25
N ARG A 88 -23.16 -15.57 7.69
CA ARG A 88 -21.93 -15.00 7.13
C ARG A 88 -20.71 -15.87 7.45
N ALA A 89 -20.59 -16.31 8.70
CA ALA A 89 -19.53 -17.22 9.14
C ALA A 89 -19.45 -18.48 8.27
N ARG A 90 -20.58 -19.18 8.04
CA ARG A 90 -20.63 -20.38 7.18
C ARG A 90 -20.31 -20.10 5.71
N ARG A 91 -20.56 -18.88 5.25
CA ARG A 91 -20.37 -18.50 3.85
C ARG A 91 -18.90 -18.16 3.55
N LEU A 92 -18.20 -17.54 4.49
CA LEU A 92 -16.87 -16.97 4.21
C LEU A 92 -15.72 -17.74 4.85
N LEU A 93 -15.80 -17.95 6.17
CA LEU A 93 -14.67 -18.44 6.96
C LEU A 93 -14.06 -19.74 6.42
N PRO A 94 -14.84 -20.74 5.94
CA PRO A 94 -14.23 -21.96 5.43
C PRO A 94 -13.26 -21.75 4.26
N ALA A 95 -13.62 -20.92 3.28
CA ALA A 95 -12.76 -20.67 2.13
C ALA A 95 -11.58 -19.74 2.50
N ALA A 96 -11.84 -18.72 3.32
CA ALA A 96 -10.79 -17.84 3.84
C ALA A 96 -9.73 -18.62 4.63
N THR A 97 -10.14 -19.47 5.57
CA THR A 97 -9.22 -20.29 6.39
C THR A 97 -8.44 -21.29 5.54
N LEU A 98 -9.06 -21.91 4.54
CA LEU A 98 -8.35 -22.79 3.60
C LEU A 98 -7.23 -22.04 2.89
N VAL A 99 -7.54 -20.87 2.34
CA VAL A 99 -6.55 -20.05 1.61
C VAL A 99 -5.45 -19.61 2.56
N LEU A 100 -5.77 -19.08 3.73
CA LEU A 100 -4.76 -18.68 4.73
C LEU A 100 -3.85 -19.85 5.10
N ALA A 101 -4.40 -21.05 5.36
CA ALA A 101 -3.61 -22.22 5.70
C ALA A 101 -2.68 -22.66 4.55
N VAL A 102 -3.20 -22.73 3.32
CA VAL A 102 -2.40 -23.12 2.14
C VAL A 102 -1.34 -22.08 1.82
N VAL A 103 -1.69 -20.80 1.83
CA VAL A 103 -0.78 -19.70 1.54
C VAL A 103 0.31 -19.60 2.60
N THR A 104 0.01 -19.78 3.89
CA THR A 104 1.04 -19.83 4.93
C THR A 104 1.98 -21.03 4.73
N GLY A 105 1.44 -22.20 4.39
CA GLY A 105 2.26 -23.37 4.09
C GLY A 105 3.19 -23.15 2.89
N LEU A 106 2.68 -22.57 1.80
CA LEU A 106 3.51 -22.22 0.63
C LEU A 106 4.53 -21.13 0.96
N ALA A 107 4.11 -20.09 1.69
CA ALA A 107 4.98 -18.99 2.10
C ALA A 107 6.17 -19.50 2.91
N TYR A 108 5.98 -20.50 3.78
CA TYR A 108 7.07 -21.10 4.55
C TYR A 108 8.20 -21.68 3.67
N PHE A 109 7.87 -22.22 2.50
CA PHE A 109 8.85 -22.83 1.60
C PHE A 109 9.36 -21.87 0.51
N VAL A 110 8.55 -20.87 0.16
CA VAL A 110 8.79 -19.97 -0.97
C VAL A 110 9.41 -18.64 -0.52
N LEU A 111 8.98 -18.09 0.62
CA LEU A 111 9.45 -16.79 1.06
C LEU A 111 10.77 -16.92 1.85
N PRO A 112 11.59 -15.86 1.84
CA PRO A 112 12.74 -15.77 2.73
C PRO A 112 12.30 -15.85 4.20
N ALA A 113 13.12 -16.53 5.03
CA ALA A 113 12.79 -16.73 6.44
C ALA A 113 12.60 -15.41 7.22
N LEU A 114 13.21 -14.32 6.76
CA LEU A 114 13.03 -12.99 7.36
C LEU A 114 11.61 -12.42 7.16
N ASP A 115 10.92 -12.80 6.08
CA ASP A 115 9.56 -12.32 5.81
C ASP A 115 8.49 -13.08 6.62
N HIS A 116 8.84 -14.23 7.21
CA HIS A 116 7.89 -15.12 7.90
C HIS A 116 7.21 -14.46 9.09
N GLY A 117 7.94 -13.67 9.87
CA GLY A 117 7.37 -12.93 11.01
C GLY A 117 6.32 -11.91 10.56
N ILE A 118 6.62 -11.16 9.49
CA ILE A 118 5.72 -10.14 8.93
C ILE A 118 4.48 -10.80 8.33
N VAL A 119 4.67 -11.82 7.49
CA VAL A 119 3.58 -12.55 6.83
C VAL A 119 2.72 -13.30 7.84
N GLY A 120 3.32 -13.89 8.88
CA GLY A 120 2.59 -14.51 9.98
C GLY A 120 1.66 -13.52 10.68
N ALA A 121 2.12 -12.29 10.92
CA ALA A 121 1.30 -11.21 11.49
C ALA A 121 0.19 -10.75 10.56
N ASP A 122 0.45 -10.70 9.26
CA ASP A 122 -0.58 -10.39 8.27
C ASP A 122 -1.66 -11.49 8.27
N VAL A 123 -1.28 -12.77 8.34
CA VAL A 123 -2.20 -13.92 8.41
C VAL A 123 -3.05 -13.88 9.68
N VAL A 124 -2.45 -13.60 10.84
CA VAL A 124 -3.21 -13.42 12.09
C VAL A 124 -4.20 -12.28 11.96
N SER A 125 -3.79 -11.13 11.42
CA SER A 125 -4.67 -9.99 11.23
C SER A 125 -5.81 -10.29 10.25
N ALA A 126 -5.56 -11.07 9.19
CA ALA A 126 -6.55 -11.51 8.23
C ALA A 126 -7.55 -12.51 8.84
N ALA A 127 -7.09 -13.42 9.70
CA ALA A 127 -7.94 -14.40 10.40
C ALA A 127 -9.01 -13.74 11.30
N PHE A 128 -8.70 -12.54 11.81
CA PHE A 128 -9.60 -11.73 12.62
C PHE A 128 -10.26 -10.56 11.86
N TYR A 129 -10.08 -10.46 10.53
CA TYR A 129 -10.62 -9.38 9.69
C TYR A 129 -10.21 -7.97 10.15
N VAL A 130 -8.97 -7.83 10.63
CA VAL A 130 -8.34 -6.54 11.02
C VAL A 130 -7.10 -6.21 10.18
N SER A 131 -6.87 -6.95 9.09
CA SER A 131 -5.74 -6.75 8.17
C SER A 131 -5.73 -5.37 7.50
N ASN A 132 -6.87 -4.71 7.39
CA ASN A 132 -6.94 -3.33 6.90
C ASN A 132 -6.29 -2.33 7.85
N MET A 133 -6.46 -2.49 9.16
CA MET A 133 -5.80 -1.61 10.14
C MET A 133 -4.29 -1.82 10.12
N ARG A 134 -3.87 -3.09 10.00
CA ARG A 134 -2.46 -3.44 9.86
C ARG A 134 -1.84 -2.86 8.58
N SER A 135 -2.54 -2.97 7.45
CA SER A 135 -2.11 -2.39 6.17
C SER A 135 -2.04 -0.86 6.25
N ALA A 136 -3.00 -0.21 6.93
CA ALA A 136 -2.97 1.24 7.15
C ALA A 136 -1.73 1.68 7.94
N VAL A 137 -1.38 0.95 9.00
CA VAL A 137 -0.17 1.22 9.80
C VAL A 137 1.09 0.99 8.98
N GLN A 138 1.22 -0.15 8.30
CA GLN A 138 2.39 -0.49 7.48
C GLN A 138 2.59 0.50 6.33
N ALA A 139 1.53 0.91 5.64
CA ALA A 139 1.63 1.88 4.54
C ALA A 139 1.82 3.34 5.01
N THR A 140 1.56 3.65 6.29
CA THR A 140 1.90 4.95 6.88
C THR A 140 3.38 4.99 7.28
N ASP A 141 3.94 3.85 7.64
CA ASP A 141 5.36 3.71 7.97
C ASP A 141 6.20 3.75 6.69
N TYR A 142 6.84 4.89 6.45
CA TYR A 142 7.72 5.11 5.30
C TYR A 142 8.85 4.07 5.24
N LEU A 143 9.34 3.57 6.38
CA LEU A 143 10.40 2.57 6.41
C LEU A 143 9.91 1.18 6.00
N ALA A 144 8.59 0.96 6.02
CA ALA A 144 7.96 -0.29 5.61
C ALA A 144 7.39 -0.25 4.19
N SER A 145 7.36 0.91 3.52
CA SER A 145 6.72 1.05 2.19
C SER A 145 7.49 0.36 1.06
N ASP A 146 8.79 0.11 1.24
CA ASP A 146 9.64 -0.56 0.25
C ASP A 146 9.74 -2.09 0.47
N ALA A 147 9.02 -2.64 1.46
CA ALA A 147 9.03 -4.07 1.73
C ALA A 147 8.22 -4.88 0.70
N ASN A 148 8.59 -6.15 0.54
CA ASN A 148 7.84 -7.08 -0.31
C ASN A 148 6.35 -7.16 0.10
N PRO A 149 5.42 -7.11 -0.87
CA PRO A 149 4.00 -7.15 -0.56
C PRO A 149 3.59 -8.50 0.01
N SER A 150 2.80 -8.47 1.08
CA SER A 150 2.28 -9.68 1.71
C SER A 150 1.42 -10.52 0.75
N PRO A 151 1.56 -11.86 0.74
CA PRO A 151 0.71 -12.73 -0.07
C PRO A 151 -0.76 -12.72 0.37
N VAL A 152 -1.08 -12.14 1.53
CA VAL A 152 -2.45 -11.97 2.02
C VAL A 152 -2.90 -10.50 2.06
N LEU A 153 -2.15 -9.56 1.47
CA LEU A 153 -2.44 -8.13 1.49
C LEU A 153 -3.89 -7.81 1.11
N HIS A 154 -4.39 -8.37 0.01
CA HIS A 154 -5.76 -8.19 -0.49
C HIS A 154 -6.88 -8.51 0.52
N PHE A 155 -6.61 -9.21 1.64
CA PHE A 155 -7.61 -9.41 2.70
C PHE A 155 -8.03 -8.11 3.39
N TRP A 156 -7.31 -7.00 3.21
CA TRP A 156 -7.68 -5.71 3.79
C TRP A 156 -9.14 -5.32 3.44
N SER A 157 -9.56 -5.51 2.19
CA SER A 157 -10.91 -5.12 1.76
C SER A 157 -11.99 -5.99 2.41
N LEU A 158 -11.68 -7.27 2.65
CA LEU A 158 -12.55 -8.18 3.40
C LEU A 158 -12.64 -7.76 4.87
N GLY A 159 -11.54 -7.25 5.45
CA GLY A 159 -11.54 -6.65 6.79
C GLY A 159 -12.55 -5.50 6.90
N VAL A 160 -12.51 -4.57 5.95
CA VAL A 160 -13.48 -3.46 5.86
C VAL A 160 -14.92 -3.99 5.70
N GLU A 161 -15.12 -4.96 4.80
CA GLU A 161 -16.44 -5.55 4.53
C GLU A 161 -17.04 -6.27 5.76
N GLU A 162 -16.23 -7.04 6.50
CA GLU A 162 -16.69 -7.76 7.70
C GLU A 162 -16.91 -6.83 8.90
N GLN A 163 -16.10 -5.78 9.05
CA GLN A 163 -16.36 -4.71 10.03
C GLN A 163 -17.70 -4.02 9.74
N PHE A 164 -18.00 -3.76 8.46
CA PHE A 164 -19.31 -3.29 8.05
C PHE A 164 -20.43 -4.27 8.44
N TYR A 165 -20.28 -5.59 8.23
CA TYR A 165 -21.30 -6.56 8.65
C TYR A 165 -21.49 -6.69 10.15
N LEU A 166 -20.49 -6.32 10.94
CA LEU A 166 -20.63 -6.24 12.38
C LEU A 166 -21.46 -5.02 12.80
N VAL A 167 -21.13 -3.85 12.24
CA VAL A 167 -21.69 -2.55 12.67
C VAL A 167 -23.05 -2.25 12.03
N TRP A 168 -23.25 -2.56 10.75
CA TRP A 168 -24.45 -2.14 10.00
C TRP A 168 -25.77 -2.68 10.53
N PRO A 169 -25.90 -3.96 10.92
CA PRO A 169 -27.12 -4.47 11.53
C PRO A 169 -27.47 -3.77 12.85
N LEU A 170 -26.45 -3.40 13.64
CA LEU A 170 -26.64 -2.66 14.89
C LEU A 170 -27.17 -1.25 14.61
N LEU A 171 -26.62 -0.56 13.60
CA LEU A 171 -27.07 0.77 13.19
C LEU A 171 -28.56 0.75 12.75
N ILE A 172 -28.95 -0.24 11.94
CA ILE A 172 -30.36 -0.40 11.52
C ILE A 172 -31.26 -0.71 12.72
N LEU A 173 -30.83 -1.60 13.62
CA LEU A 173 -31.59 -1.96 14.81
C LEU A 173 -31.77 -0.77 15.76
N VAL A 174 -30.71 -0.02 16.05
CA VAL A 174 -30.77 1.18 16.91
C VAL A 174 -31.68 2.23 16.30
N THR A 175 -31.58 2.47 14.99
CA THR A 175 -32.48 3.38 14.27
C THR A 175 -33.94 2.95 14.45
N ALA A 176 -34.25 1.67 14.26
CA ALA A 176 -35.60 1.14 14.46
C ALA A 176 -36.08 1.27 15.92
N LEU A 177 -35.22 0.98 16.91
CA LEU A 177 -35.55 1.05 18.35
C LEU A 177 -35.78 2.49 18.84
N VAL A 178 -34.96 3.45 18.41
CA VAL A 178 -35.11 4.87 18.76
C VAL A 178 -36.46 5.40 18.23
N LEU A 179 -36.83 5.00 17.01
CA LEU A 179 -38.12 5.36 16.43
C LEU A 179 -39.29 4.69 17.15
N ALA A 180 -39.18 3.40 17.48
CA ALA A 180 -40.21 2.69 18.23
C ALA A 180 -40.44 3.29 19.63
N ARG A 181 -39.38 3.72 20.32
CA ARG A 181 -39.49 4.39 21.65
C ARG A 181 -40.14 5.77 21.55
N ARG A 182 -39.79 6.58 20.54
CA ARG A 182 -40.47 7.87 20.28
C ARG A 182 -41.94 7.68 19.93
N ARG A 183 -42.30 6.55 19.32
CA ARG A 183 -43.68 6.20 18.96
C ARG A 183 -44.46 5.44 20.04
N ARG A 184 -43.92 5.12 21.22
CA ARG A 184 -44.76 4.61 22.34
C ARG A 184 -45.81 5.62 22.84
N ARG A 185 -45.87 6.85 22.29
CA ARG A 185 -46.98 7.80 22.47
C ARG A 185 -48.07 7.70 21.38
N ILE A 186 -47.89 6.89 20.33
CA ILE A 186 -48.85 6.71 19.22
C ILE A 186 -48.78 5.24 18.75
N ALA A 187 -49.84 4.47 18.99
CA ALA A 187 -49.92 3.04 18.68
C ALA A 187 -49.49 2.72 17.24
N ILE A 188 -48.51 1.82 17.08
CA ILE A 188 -48.00 1.35 15.79
C ILE A 188 -48.91 0.20 15.32
N GLU A 189 -49.94 0.51 14.53
CA GLU A 189 -50.88 -0.49 14.01
C GLU A 189 -51.05 -0.47 12.48
N SER A 190 -50.31 0.34 11.72
CA SER A 190 -50.58 0.45 10.26
C SER A 190 -49.35 0.57 9.35
N ALA A 191 -49.53 0.17 8.07
CA ALA A 191 -48.54 0.22 7.00
C ALA A 191 -47.94 1.63 6.73
N GLY A 192 -48.54 2.70 7.28
CA GLY A 192 -47.98 4.06 7.30
C GLY A 192 -46.72 4.19 8.15
N ASP A 193 -46.59 3.41 9.22
CA ASP A 193 -45.47 3.49 10.16
C ASP A 193 -44.13 3.05 9.56
N TRP A 194 -44.17 2.16 8.56
CA TRP A 194 -42.99 1.67 7.88
C TRP A 194 -42.41 2.68 6.89
N ARG A 195 -43.26 3.50 6.23
CA ARG A 195 -42.80 4.56 5.31
C ARG A 195 -41.95 5.59 6.04
N VAL A 196 -42.39 6.01 7.22
CA VAL A 196 -41.66 6.96 8.07
C VAL A 196 -40.36 6.32 8.57
N SER A 197 -40.37 5.04 8.95
CA SER A 197 -39.15 4.34 9.40
C SER A 197 -38.09 4.19 8.29
N ARG A 198 -38.52 3.98 7.03
CA ARG A 198 -37.63 4.00 5.85
C ARG A 198 -37.01 5.37 5.60
N LEU A 199 -37.79 6.45 5.75
CA LEU A 199 -37.28 7.81 5.58
C LEU A 199 -36.20 8.13 6.62
N HIS A 200 -36.42 7.78 7.89
CA HIS A 200 -35.42 8.00 8.94
C HIS A 200 -34.14 7.19 8.68
N LEU A 201 -34.28 5.91 8.28
CA LEU A 201 -33.11 5.12 7.90
C LEU A 201 -32.37 5.75 6.71
N ALA A 202 -33.10 6.26 5.70
CA ALA A 202 -32.47 6.97 4.59
C ALA A 202 -31.73 8.24 5.06
N VAL A 203 -32.30 9.03 5.98
CA VAL A 203 -31.63 10.20 6.56
C VAL A 203 -30.35 9.79 7.30
N VAL A 204 -30.40 8.74 8.13
CA VAL A 204 -29.22 8.22 8.83
C VAL A 204 -28.15 7.79 7.84
N LEU A 205 -28.52 7.07 6.77
CA LEU A 205 -27.58 6.64 5.74
C LEU A 205 -27.00 7.83 4.95
N VAL A 206 -27.78 8.88 4.66
CA VAL A 206 -27.28 10.09 4.01
C VAL A 206 -26.29 10.83 4.92
N VAL A 207 -26.63 11.02 6.20
CA VAL A 207 -25.71 11.66 7.17
C VAL A 207 -24.41 10.86 7.28
N LEU A 208 -24.52 9.53 7.39
CA LEU A 208 -23.35 8.64 7.43
C LEU A 208 -22.53 8.72 6.14
N ALA A 209 -23.19 8.74 4.98
CA ALA A 209 -22.51 8.87 3.68
C ALA A 209 -21.73 10.18 3.58
N VAL A 210 -22.37 11.31 3.93
CA VAL A 210 -21.74 12.63 3.89
C VAL A 210 -20.58 12.72 4.89
N ALA A 211 -20.76 12.26 6.13
CA ALA A 211 -19.73 12.30 7.16
C ALA A 211 -18.53 11.41 6.81
N SER A 212 -18.79 10.18 6.34
CA SER A 212 -17.76 9.23 5.92
C SER A 212 -17.00 9.73 4.69
N PHE A 213 -17.70 10.31 3.70
CA PHE A 213 -17.06 10.90 2.52
C PHE A 213 -16.24 12.15 2.86
N ALA A 214 -16.73 13.02 3.73
CA ALA A 214 -15.96 14.18 4.20
C ALA A 214 -14.69 13.75 4.95
N LEU A 215 -14.78 12.70 5.77
CA LEU A 215 -13.61 12.11 6.42
C LEU A 215 -12.64 11.50 5.40
N SER A 216 -13.15 10.81 4.38
CA SER A 216 -12.39 10.27 3.27
C SER A 216 -11.56 11.34 2.56
N LEU A 217 -12.18 12.47 2.20
CA LEU A 217 -11.47 13.59 1.57
C LEU A 217 -10.36 14.13 2.48
N ARG A 218 -10.68 14.42 3.74
CA ARG A 218 -9.73 14.99 4.71
C ARG A 218 -8.54 14.06 4.96
N LEU A 219 -8.76 12.76 5.05
CA LEU A 219 -7.68 11.80 5.29
C LEU A 219 -6.89 11.49 4.01
N THR A 220 -7.50 11.55 2.82
CA THR A 220 -6.77 11.36 1.56
C THR A 220 -5.67 12.42 1.40
N GLU A 221 -5.92 13.65 1.86
CA GLU A 221 -4.94 14.75 1.79
C GLU A 221 -3.84 14.70 2.86
N ARG A 222 -4.10 14.05 4.01
CA ARG A 222 -3.23 14.10 5.19
C ARG A 222 -2.49 12.80 5.48
N ILE A 223 -3.19 11.67 5.33
CA ILE A 223 -2.74 10.31 5.66
C ILE A 223 -3.47 9.30 4.74
N GLU A 224 -3.16 9.33 3.45
CA GLU A 224 -3.82 8.52 2.41
C GLU A 224 -4.00 7.03 2.78
N PRO A 225 -3.03 6.34 3.41
CA PRO A 225 -3.20 4.94 3.82
C PRO A 225 -4.42 4.70 4.70
N TRP A 226 -4.70 5.59 5.65
CA TRP A 226 -5.88 5.49 6.52
C TRP A 226 -7.18 5.85 5.79
N ALA A 227 -7.13 6.70 4.77
CA ALA A 227 -8.26 6.94 3.88
C ALA A 227 -8.57 5.70 3.04
N PHE A 228 -7.54 5.05 2.51
CA PHE A 228 -7.65 3.91 1.61
C PHE A 228 -8.11 2.64 2.32
N PHE A 229 -7.48 2.27 3.44
CA PHE A 229 -7.75 1.02 4.18
C PHE A 229 -8.80 1.16 5.29
N GLY A 230 -9.17 2.38 5.70
CA GLY A 230 -10.06 2.62 6.82
C GLY A 230 -11.53 2.26 6.57
N MET A 231 -12.17 1.48 7.45
CA MET A 231 -13.62 1.28 7.35
C MET A 231 -14.43 2.59 7.48
N PRO A 232 -14.12 3.51 8.42
CA PRO A 232 -14.89 4.76 8.56
C PRO A 232 -14.85 5.67 7.32
N THR A 233 -13.75 5.69 6.58
CA THR A 233 -13.59 6.49 5.34
C THR A 233 -14.25 5.83 4.14
N ARG A 234 -14.45 4.51 4.18
CA ARG A 234 -15.10 3.71 3.13
C ARG A 234 -16.60 3.47 3.38
N ALA A 235 -17.11 3.79 4.57
CA ALA A 235 -18.48 3.49 4.98
C ALA A 235 -19.57 4.12 4.07
N TRP A 236 -19.28 5.26 3.43
CA TRP A 236 -20.21 5.94 2.51
C TRP A 236 -20.55 5.10 1.27
N GLU A 237 -19.65 4.25 0.80
CA GLU A 237 -19.84 3.38 -0.36
C GLU A 237 -20.94 2.35 -0.08
N PHE A 238 -20.89 1.74 1.11
CA PHE A 238 -21.95 0.86 1.60
C PHE A 238 -23.27 1.63 1.84
N ALA A 239 -23.20 2.87 2.31
CA ALA A 239 -24.37 3.72 2.51
C ALA A 239 -25.09 4.01 1.19
N VAL A 240 -24.36 4.29 0.11
CA VAL A 240 -24.91 4.45 -1.25
C VAL A 240 -25.67 3.19 -1.67
N GLY A 241 -25.07 2.02 -1.49
CA GLY A 241 -25.75 0.74 -1.75
C GLY A 241 -27.02 0.57 -0.91
N GLY A 242 -26.97 0.90 0.38
CA GLY A 242 -28.10 0.86 1.30
C GLY A 242 -29.24 1.81 0.91
N LEU A 243 -28.91 3.03 0.46
CA LEU A 243 -29.86 4.00 -0.06
C LEU A 243 -30.57 3.49 -1.31
N VAL A 244 -29.83 2.86 -2.24
CA VAL A 244 -30.43 2.20 -3.40
C VAL A 244 -31.40 1.09 -2.97
N ALA A 245 -31.04 0.27 -1.97
CA ALA A 245 -31.90 -0.79 -1.45
C ALA A 245 -33.23 -0.24 -0.90
N ILE A 246 -33.16 0.85 -0.12
CA ILE A 246 -34.35 1.53 0.42
C ILE A 246 -35.13 2.24 -0.68
N GLY A 247 -34.47 2.75 -1.72
CA GLY A 247 -35.09 3.47 -2.84
C GLY A 247 -35.78 2.58 -3.89
N THR A 248 -35.51 1.27 -3.90
CA THR A 248 -35.97 0.31 -4.92
C THR A 248 -37.44 0.47 -5.34
N ALA A 249 -38.35 0.63 -4.37
CA ALA A 249 -39.78 0.79 -4.65
C ALA A 249 -40.10 2.07 -5.46
N GLY A 250 -39.46 3.19 -5.14
CA GLY A 250 -39.61 4.44 -5.90
C GLY A 250 -38.93 4.35 -7.26
N LEU A 251 -37.71 3.80 -7.30
CA LEU A 251 -36.92 3.62 -8.52
C LEU A 251 -37.63 2.72 -9.55
N SER A 252 -38.38 1.72 -9.09
CA SER A 252 -39.18 0.84 -9.95
C SER A 252 -40.35 1.54 -10.67
N ARG A 253 -40.68 2.78 -10.28
CA ARG A 253 -41.72 3.60 -10.92
C ARG A 253 -41.21 4.50 -12.04
N LEU A 254 -39.90 4.67 -12.17
CA LEU A 254 -39.31 5.48 -13.25
C LEU A 254 -39.66 4.90 -14.63
N PRO A 255 -39.77 5.71 -15.70
CA PRO A 255 -39.98 5.18 -17.05
C PRO A 255 -38.90 4.19 -17.45
N ALA A 256 -39.26 3.13 -18.18
CA ALA A 256 -38.32 2.08 -18.59
C ALA A 256 -37.14 2.63 -19.41
N LEU A 257 -37.39 3.63 -20.26
CA LEU A 257 -36.34 4.30 -21.03
C LEU A 257 -35.31 4.98 -20.12
N VAL A 258 -35.77 5.72 -19.09
CA VAL A 258 -34.89 6.38 -18.12
C VAL A 258 -34.02 5.37 -17.38
N ARG A 259 -34.61 4.26 -16.92
CA ARG A 259 -33.86 3.20 -16.22
C ARG A 259 -32.83 2.53 -17.13
N ARG A 260 -33.20 2.21 -18.38
CA ARG A 260 -32.27 1.58 -19.34
C ARG A 260 -31.13 2.51 -19.71
N ALA A 261 -31.44 3.78 -20.00
CA ALA A 261 -30.46 4.81 -20.33
C ALA A 261 -29.50 5.05 -19.16
N SER A 262 -30.03 5.19 -17.94
CA SER A 262 -29.19 5.38 -16.75
C SER A 262 -28.33 4.16 -16.45
N GLY A 263 -28.83 2.94 -16.65
CA GLY A 263 -28.04 1.72 -16.52
C GLY A 263 -26.87 1.65 -17.52
N VAL A 264 -27.10 2.00 -18.79
CA VAL A 264 -26.04 2.05 -19.82
C VAL A 264 -25.02 3.15 -19.49
N LEU A 265 -25.49 4.34 -19.11
CA LEU A 265 -24.62 5.43 -18.67
C LEU A 265 -23.78 5.02 -17.46
N GLY A 266 -24.38 4.35 -16.48
CA GLY A 266 -23.66 3.83 -15.31
C GLY A 266 -22.57 2.83 -15.70
N ILE A 267 -22.83 1.92 -16.65
CA ILE A 267 -21.78 1.04 -17.19
C ILE A 267 -20.68 1.83 -17.87
N ALA A 268 -21.01 2.82 -18.70
CA ALA A 268 -20.02 3.65 -19.39
C ALA A 268 -19.13 4.42 -18.40
N VAL A 269 -19.71 5.01 -17.35
CA VAL A 269 -18.96 5.71 -16.29
C VAL A 269 -18.09 4.73 -15.49
N LEU A 270 -18.59 3.53 -15.17
CA LEU A 270 -17.81 2.52 -14.47
C LEU A 270 -16.61 2.04 -15.32
N VAL A 271 -16.83 1.76 -16.60
CA VAL A 271 -15.76 1.39 -17.54
C VAL A 271 -14.76 2.53 -17.70
N GLY A 272 -15.24 3.77 -17.84
CA GLY A 272 -14.39 4.96 -17.87
C GLY A 272 -13.58 5.14 -16.58
N SER A 273 -14.16 4.85 -15.42
CA SER A 273 -13.46 4.89 -14.13
C SER A 273 -12.31 3.87 -14.10
N VAL A 274 -12.54 2.65 -14.58
CA VAL A 274 -11.50 1.60 -14.64
C VAL A 274 -10.40 1.94 -15.65
N ALA A 275 -10.73 2.62 -16.75
CA ALA A 275 -9.80 2.97 -17.81
C ALA A 275 -8.97 4.24 -17.52
N LEU A 276 -9.54 5.21 -16.79
CA LEU A 276 -8.96 6.55 -16.62
C LEU A 276 -8.38 6.81 -15.22
N ILE A 277 -8.94 6.22 -14.17
CA ILE A 277 -8.35 6.30 -12.83
C ILE A 277 -7.10 5.42 -12.82
N ASN A 278 -6.04 5.84 -12.14
CA ASN A 278 -4.79 5.08 -12.03
C ASN A 278 -4.18 5.23 -10.62
N ALA A 279 -3.05 4.56 -10.39
CA ALA A 279 -2.39 4.56 -9.08
C ALA A 279 -1.85 5.94 -8.64
N GLU A 280 -1.71 6.90 -9.56
CA GLU A 280 -1.24 8.26 -9.28
C GLU A 280 -2.36 9.18 -8.79
N VAL A 281 -3.63 8.83 -9.04
CA VAL A 281 -4.77 9.58 -8.54
C VAL A 281 -4.89 9.38 -7.03
N PRO A 282 -4.94 10.46 -6.21
CA PRO A 282 -5.25 10.34 -4.79
C PRO A 282 -6.58 9.61 -4.57
N TYR A 283 -6.56 8.49 -3.86
CA TYR A 283 -7.70 7.58 -3.76
C TYR A 283 -7.97 7.16 -2.31
N PRO A 284 -9.24 7.04 -1.85
CA PRO A 284 -10.50 7.27 -2.58
C PRO A 284 -10.74 8.68 -3.12
N GLY A 285 -10.41 9.71 -2.33
CA GLY A 285 -10.58 11.12 -2.74
C GLY A 285 -11.96 11.42 -3.36
N THR A 286 -12.00 12.38 -4.28
CA THR A 286 -13.18 12.67 -5.11
C THR A 286 -13.34 11.66 -6.25
N ALA A 287 -12.26 11.02 -6.69
CA ALA A 287 -12.27 10.06 -7.79
C ALA A 287 -13.19 8.86 -7.52
N ALA A 288 -13.30 8.41 -6.27
CA ALA A 288 -14.19 7.32 -5.87
C ALA A 288 -15.69 7.62 -6.10
N LEU A 289 -16.11 8.89 -6.27
CA LEU A 289 -17.50 9.23 -6.60
C LEU A 289 -17.98 8.55 -7.88
N TRP A 290 -17.11 8.48 -8.89
CA TRP A 290 -17.46 7.93 -10.21
C TRP A 290 -17.84 6.45 -10.15
N PRO A 291 -16.98 5.52 -9.70
CA PRO A 291 -17.33 4.10 -9.64
C PRO A 291 -18.46 3.82 -8.64
N VAL A 292 -18.53 4.54 -7.52
CA VAL A 292 -19.53 4.30 -6.47
C VAL A 292 -20.93 4.71 -6.92
N LEU A 293 -21.09 5.93 -7.45
CA LEU A 293 -22.38 6.41 -7.94
C LEU A 293 -22.80 5.65 -9.20
N ALA A 294 -21.87 5.34 -10.10
CA ALA A 294 -22.13 4.50 -11.27
C ALA A 294 -22.68 3.13 -10.86
N THR A 295 -22.05 2.48 -9.87
CA THR A 295 -22.51 1.19 -9.32
C THR A 295 -23.92 1.31 -8.74
N GLY A 296 -24.19 2.36 -7.96
CA GLY A 296 -25.52 2.63 -7.42
C GLY A 296 -26.58 2.77 -8.52
N VAL A 297 -26.28 3.52 -9.59
CA VAL A 297 -27.15 3.72 -10.75
C VAL A 297 -27.37 2.41 -11.52
N ILE A 298 -26.33 1.60 -11.73
CA ILE A 298 -26.44 0.28 -12.37
C ILE A 298 -27.41 -0.61 -11.57
N ILE A 299 -27.24 -0.71 -10.26
CA ILE A 299 -28.11 -1.51 -9.40
C ILE A 299 -29.55 -0.97 -9.42
N ALA A 300 -29.71 0.36 -9.37
CA ALA A 300 -30.99 1.05 -9.42
C ALA A 300 -31.75 0.78 -10.73
N SER A 301 -31.05 0.73 -11.87
CA SER A 301 -31.64 0.46 -13.19
C SER A 301 -32.35 -0.89 -13.26
N GLY A 302 -31.87 -1.89 -12.51
CA GLY A 302 -32.45 -3.24 -12.41
C GLY A 302 -33.57 -3.38 -11.38
N SER A 303 -34.09 -2.28 -10.81
CA SER A 303 -35.11 -2.33 -9.74
C SER A 303 -36.48 -2.81 -10.20
N ALA A 304 -36.80 -2.74 -11.50
CA ALA A 304 -38.10 -3.13 -12.04
C ALA A 304 -38.07 -4.54 -12.66
N PRO A 305 -39.11 -5.38 -12.42
CA PRO A 305 -39.19 -6.71 -13.02
C PRO A 305 -39.17 -6.75 -14.56
N SER A 306 -39.72 -5.72 -15.21
CA SER A 306 -39.86 -5.62 -16.66
C SER A 306 -38.56 -5.30 -17.40
N ASP A 307 -37.54 -4.80 -16.72
CA ASP A 307 -36.26 -4.42 -17.36
C ASP A 307 -35.20 -5.53 -17.32
N ARG A 308 -35.54 -6.70 -16.79
CA ARG A 308 -34.64 -7.87 -16.82
C ARG A 308 -34.32 -8.36 -18.25
N GLY A 309 -35.03 -7.86 -19.27
CA GLY A 309 -34.82 -8.17 -20.69
C GLY A 309 -34.15 -7.07 -21.53
N GLY A 310 -33.74 -5.93 -20.95
CA GLY A 310 -33.13 -4.82 -21.72
C GLY A 310 -32.14 -3.97 -20.92
N GLY A 311 -31.19 -3.31 -21.61
CA GLY A 311 -30.18 -2.44 -20.99
C GLY A 311 -29.12 -3.19 -20.16
N ALA A 312 -28.57 -2.51 -19.14
CA ALA A 312 -27.53 -3.05 -18.25
C ALA A 312 -27.89 -4.40 -17.57
N PRO A 313 -29.11 -4.62 -17.04
CA PRO A 313 -29.46 -5.89 -16.41
C PRO A 313 -29.34 -7.10 -17.35
N ARG A 314 -29.66 -6.93 -18.65
CA ARG A 314 -29.54 -8.02 -19.64
C ARG A 314 -28.09 -8.38 -19.92
N LEU A 315 -27.23 -7.36 -20.10
CA LEU A 315 -25.81 -7.56 -20.36
C LEU A 315 -25.14 -8.29 -19.19
N LEU A 316 -25.39 -7.82 -17.96
CA LEU A 316 -24.82 -8.39 -16.75
C LEU A 316 -25.39 -9.76 -16.39
N SER A 317 -26.62 -10.08 -16.83
CA SER A 317 -27.23 -11.39 -16.58
C SER A 317 -26.72 -12.50 -17.52
N TRP A 318 -25.75 -12.21 -18.41
CA TRP A 318 -25.17 -13.21 -19.29
C TRP A 318 -24.50 -14.35 -18.50
N TRP A 319 -24.61 -15.59 -19.00
CA TRP A 319 -24.21 -16.77 -18.23
C TRP A 319 -22.72 -16.82 -17.83
N PRO A 320 -21.74 -16.34 -18.64
CA PRO A 320 -20.34 -16.30 -18.22
C PRO A 320 -20.11 -15.30 -17.10
N MET A 321 -20.74 -14.11 -17.19
CA MET A 321 -20.70 -13.11 -16.12
C MET A 321 -21.24 -13.69 -14.83
N ARG A 322 -22.36 -14.42 -14.90
CA ARG A 322 -22.91 -15.10 -13.71
C ARG A 322 -22.03 -16.23 -13.20
N ALA A 323 -21.38 -16.99 -14.08
CA ALA A 323 -20.44 -18.04 -13.67
C ALA A 323 -19.24 -17.45 -12.92
N LEU A 324 -18.65 -16.39 -13.46
CA LEU A 324 -17.53 -15.69 -12.85
C LEU A 324 -17.95 -14.96 -11.56
N GLY A 325 -19.13 -14.33 -11.55
CA GLY A 325 -19.71 -13.67 -10.38
C GLY A 325 -19.97 -14.62 -9.21
N ARG A 326 -20.31 -15.89 -9.49
CA ARG A 326 -20.42 -16.94 -8.47
C ARG A 326 -19.08 -17.28 -7.83
N LEU A 327 -18.02 -17.33 -8.65
CA LEU A 327 -16.66 -17.62 -8.21
C LEU A 327 -15.92 -16.39 -7.66
N SER A 328 -16.50 -15.19 -7.75
CA SER A 328 -15.80 -13.93 -7.48
C SER A 328 -15.11 -13.91 -6.11
N TYR A 329 -15.73 -14.49 -5.08
CA TYR A 329 -15.17 -14.54 -3.73
C TYR A 329 -13.97 -15.49 -3.67
N SER A 330 -14.14 -16.73 -4.11
CA SER A 330 -13.04 -17.70 -4.14
C SER A 330 -11.88 -17.21 -5.03
N TRP A 331 -12.15 -16.64 -6.20
CA TRP A 331 -11.09 -16.10 -7.06
C TRP A 331 -10.37 -14.90 -6.46
N TYR A 332 -11.11 -14.04 -5.75
CA TYR A 332 -10.50 -12.95 -4.96
C TYR A 332 -9.49 -13.49 -3.96
N LEU A 333 -9.80 -14.57 -3.25
CA LEU A 333 -8.88 -15.16 -2.27
C LEU A 333 -7.62 -15.78 -2.89
N TRP A 334 -7.73 -16.40 -4.07
CA TRP A 334 -6.62 -17.17 -4.66
C TRP A 334 -5.73 -16.38 -5.62
N HIS A 335 -6.26 -15.36 -6.31
CA HIS A 335 -5.50 -14.69 -7.39
C HIS A 335 -4.26 -13.95 -6.87
N TRP A 336 -4.37 -13.21 -5.76
CA TRP A 336 -3.28 -12.39 -5.24
C TRP A 336 -2.14 -13.22 -4.64
N PRO A 337 -2.38 -14.20 -3.75
CA PRO A 337 -1.31 -15.06 -3.27
C PRO A 337 -0.60 -15.80 -4.40
N ALA A 338 -1.34 -16.24 -5.42
CA ALA A 338 -0.74 -16.88 -6.59
C ALA A 338 0.26 -15.95 -7.29
N LEU A 339 -0.11 -14.69 -7.51
CA LEU A 339 0.78 -13.68 -8.13
C LEU A 339 2.01 -13.38 -7.26
N VAL A 340 1.82 -13.16 -5.95
CA VAL A 340 2.92 -12.80 -5.03
C VAL A 340 3.91 -13.96 -4.87
N LEU A 341 3.41 -15.17 -4.63
CA LEU A 341 4.28 -16.33 -4.41
C LEU A 341 5.03 -16.74 -5.69
N THR A 342 4.39 -16.63 -6.87
CA THR A 342 5.09 -16.91 -8.14
C THR A 342 6.13 -15.84 -8.49
N ALA A 343 5.85 -14.56 -8.22
CA ALA A 343 6.84 -13.50 -8.35
C ALA A 343 8.05 -13.72 -7.43
N SER A 344 7.81 -14.27 -6.23
CA SER A 344 8.90 -14.59 -5.29
C SER A 344 9.80 -15.74 -5.77
N LEU A 345 9.29 -16.65 -6.61
CA LEU A 345 10.05 -17.77 -7.18
C LEU A 345 10.80 -17.41 -8.47
N TRP A 346 10.17 -16.59 -9.32
CA TRP A 346 10.63 -16.33 -10.69
C TRP A 346 11.10 -14.89 -10.93
N GLY A 347 11.06 -14.03 -9.89
CA GLY A 347 11.39 -12.62 -10.02
C GLY A 347 10.35 -11.83 -10.82
N VAL A 348 10.84 -10.84 -11.58
CA VAL A 348 9.97 -9.92 -12.34
C VAL A 348 9.26 -10.67 -13.46
N MET A 349 7.93 -10.76 -13.37
CA MET A 349 7.10 -11.41 -14.38
C MET A 349 6.47 -10.40 -15.35
N GLY A 350 6.60 -10.67 -16.66
CA GLY A 350 5.85 -9.96 -17.70
C GLY A 350 4.33 -10.12 -17.53
N VAL A 351 3.56 -9.19 -18.10
CA VAL A 351 2.08 -9.19 -18.04
C VAL A 351 1.46 -10.51 -18.52
N PRO A 352 1.92 -11.15 -19.63
CA PRO A 352 1.35 -12.42 -20.07
C PRO A 352 1.46 -13.55 -19.02
N ALA A 353 2.61 -13.66 -18.36
CA ALA A 353 2.82 -14.66 -17.31
C ALA A 353 1.90 -14.41 -16.11
N ARG A 354 1.77 -13.15 -15.68
CA ARG A 354 0.83 -12.76 -14.61
C ARG A 354 -0.62 -13.09 -14.94
N VAL A 355 -1.05 -12.86 -16.19
CA VAL A 355 -2.39 -13.24 -16.67
C VAL A 355 -2.60 -14.75 -16.57
N VAL A 356 -1.63 -15.55 -17.02
CA VAL A 356 -1.71 -17.01 -16.92
C VAL A 356 -1.83 -17.46 -15.46
N VAL A 357 -0.99 -16.93 -14.56
CA VAL A 357 -1.06 -17.24 -13.11
C VAL A 357 -2.44 -16.90 -12.53
N ALA A 358 -2.97 -15.72 -12.84
CA ALA A 358 -4.29 -15.31 -12.36
C ALA A 358 -5.43 -16.19 -12.90
N LEU A 359 -5.34 -16.65 -14.15
CA LEU A 359 -6.28 -17.60 -14.73
C LEU A 359 -6.15 -19.00 -14.13
N LEU A 360 -4.93 -19.48 -13.88
CA LEU A 360 -4.69 -20.75 -13.20
C LEU A 360 -5.25 -20.73 -11.76
N ALA A 361 -5.26 -19.57 -11.10
CA ALA A 361 -5.90 -19.41 -9.80
C ALA A 361 -7.43 -19.66 -9.81
N LEU A 362 -8.10 -19.67 -10.98
CA LEU A 362 -9.50 -20.08 -11.08
C LEU A 362 -9.70 -21.58 -10.77
N VAL A 363 -8.68 -22.41 -10.97
CA VAL A 363 -8.75 -23.85 -10.69
C VAL A 363 -8.94 -24.12 -9.18
N PRO A 364 -8.02 -23.71 -8.28
CA PRO A 364 -8.24 -23.87 -6.85
C PRO A 364 -9.48 -23.12 -6.36
N SER A 365 -9.83 -21.98 -7.00
CA SER A 365 -11.07 -21.25 -6.70
C SER A 365 -12.33 -22.06 -6.97
N ALA A 366 -12.42 -22.72 -8.13
CA ALA A 366 -13.56 -23.54 -8.49
C ALA A 366 -13.66 -24.79 -7.61
N LEU A 367 -12.51 -25.40 -7.26
CA LEU A 367 -12.44 -26.53 -6.33
C LEU A 367 -12.90 -26.13 -4.92
N ALA A 368 -12.34 -25.05 -4.36
CA ALA A 368 -12.74 -24.53 -3.05
C ALA A 368 -14.23 -24.16 -3.01
N TYR A 369 -14.74 -23.51 -4.07
CA TYR A 369 -16.16 -23.21 -4.19
C TYR A 369 -17.04 -24.47 -4.18
N ARG A 370 -16.67 -25.49 -4.97
CA ARG A 370 -17.46 -26.70 -5.16
C ARG A 370 -17.46 -27.62 -3.93
N PHE A 371 -16.31 -27.75 -3.28
CA PHE A 371 -16.06 -28.76 -2.25
C PHE A 371 -16.05 -28.20 -0.82
N ILE A 372 -15.82 -26.90 -0.63
CA ILE A 372 -15.74 -26.28 0.71
C ILE A 372 -16.84 -25.24 0.90
N GLU A 373 -16.86 -24.18 0.08
CA GLU A 373 -17.79 -23.05 0.25
C GLU A 373 -19.24 -23.50 0.12
N ARG A 374 -19.61 -24.13 -0.99
CA ARG A 374 -21.00 -24.51 -1.27
C ARG A 374 -21.53 -25.57 -0.30
N PRO A 375 -20.81 -26.66 0.04
CA PRO A 375 -21.30 -27.67 0.97
C PRO A 375 -21.50 -27.12 2.39
N LEU A 376 -20.54 -26.36 2.93
CA LEU A 376 -20.62 -25.85 4.30
C LEU A 376 -21.67 -24.74 4.44
N HIS A 377 -21.82 -23.89 3.42
CA HIS A 377 -22.85 -22.85 3.42
C HIS A 377 -24.28 -23.42 3.50
N HIS A 378 -24.53 -24.58 2.87
CA HIS A 378 -25.86 -25.21 2.80
C HIS A 378 -26.00 -26.47 3.66
N HIS A 379 -25.01 -26.79 4.51
CA HIS A 379 -25.03 -28.02 5.29
C HIS A 379 -26.23 -28.04 6.26
N PRO A 380 -27.12 -29.05 6.21
CA PRO A 380 -28.39 -29.01 6.96
C PRO A 380 -28.23 -28.86 8.48
N ALA A 381 -27.19 -29.46 9.07
CA ALA A 381 -26.95 -29.35 10.51
C ALA A 381 -26.47 -27.94 10.91
N LEU A 382 -25.64 -27.31 10.07
CA LEU A 382 -25.11 -25.97 10.33
C LEU A 382 -26.19 -24.91 10.09
N VAL A 383 -26.98 -25.05 9.01
CA VAL A 383 -28.11 -24.14 8.73
C VAL A 383 -29.12 -24.14 9.88
N ARG A 384 -29.39 -25.31 10.49
CA ARG A 384 -30.31 -25.44 11.64
C ARG A 384 -29.72 -24.90 12.95
N SER A 385 -28.40 -24.95 13.15
CA SER A 385 -27.75 -24.58 14.41
C SER A 385 -26.96 -23.26 14.29
N THR A 386 -27.52 -22.18 14.83
CA THR A 386 -26.82 -20.88 14.96
C THR A 386 -25.53 -21.03 15.76
N ARG A 387 -25.58 -21.76 16.89
CA ARG A 387 -24.41 -21.99 17.76
C ARG A 387 -23.33 -22.81 17.05
N GLY A 388 -23.72 -23.90 16.37
CA GLY A 388 -22.75 -24.73 15.62
C GLY A 388 -22.06 -23.96 14.49
N SER A 389 -22.76 -23.02 13.88
CA SER A 389 -22.21 -22.17 12.82
C SER A 389 -21.22 -21.14 13.32
N LEU A 390 -21.54 -20.51 14.45
CA LEU A 390 -20.64 -19.58 15.12
C LEU A 390 -19.43 -20.31 15.71
N GLY A 391 -19.64 -21.50 16.29
CA GLY A 391 -18.56 -22.35 16.81
C GLY A 391 -17.60 -22.81 15.70
N LEU A 392 -18.13 -23.22 14.54
CA LEU A 392 -17.32 -23.50 13.36
C LEU A 392 -16.52 -22.27 12.94
N GLY A 393 -17.18 -21.11 12.83
CA GLY A 393 -16.52 -19.86 12.47
C GLY A 393 -15.37 -19.50 13.42
N GLY A 394 -15.63 -19.51 14.73
CA GLY A 394 -14.61 -19.24 15.75
C GLY A 394 -13.44 -20.22 15.69
N SER A 395 -13.73 -21.52 15.48
CA SER A 395 -12.69 -22.54 15.36
C SER A 395 -11.83 -22.36 14.11
N LEU A 396 -12.42 -21.97 12.99
CA LEU A 396 -11.72 -21.71 11.73
C LEU A 396 -10.85 -20.45 11.80
N SER A 397 -11.35 -19.37 12.44
CA SER A 397 -10.53 -18.17 12.71
C SER A 397 -9.38 -18.50 13.66
N ALA A 398 -9.62 -19.26 14.73
CA ALA A 398 -8.57 -19.67 15.66
C ALA A 398 -7.52 -20.54 14.96
N ALA A 399 -7.93 -21.50 14.12
CA ALA A 399 -7.00 -22.33 13.35
C ALA A 399 -6.13 -21.49 12.38
N ALA A 400 -6.74 -20.55 11.65
CA ALA A 400 -5.99 -19.64 10.78
C ALA A 400 -4.99 -18.76 11.57
N ALA A 401 -5.40 -18.25 12.73
CA ALA A 401 -4.53 -17.47 13.60
C ALA A 401 -3.37 -18.32 14.15
N ILE A 402 -3.63 -19.56 14.58
CA ILE A 402 -2.58 -20.49 15.04
C ILE A 402 -1.57 -20.75 13.93
N VAL A 403 -2.02 -20.97 12.69
CA VAL A 403 -1.11 -21.17 11.55
C VAL A 403 -0.23 -19.95 11.31
N GLY A 404 -0.79 -18.73 11.40
CA GLY A 404 0.00 -17.49 11.33
C GLY A 404 1.00 -17.33 12.48
N LEU A 405 0.59 -17.64 13.72
CA LEU A 405 1.46 -17.61 14.90
C LEU A 405 2.60 -18.63 14.80
N VAL A 406 2.32 -19.83 14.29
CA VAL A 406 3.35 -20.85 14.05
C VAL A 406 4.38 -20.33 13.05
N LEU A 407 3.96 -19.68 11.96
CA LEU A 407 4.90 -19.08 11.00
C LEU A 407 5.80 -18.00 11.64
N MET A 408 5.26 -17.21 12.59
CA MET A 408 6.07 -16.21 13.31
C MET A 408 7.12 -16.84 14.22
N VAL A 409 6.74 -17.88 14.97
CA VAL A 409 7.57 -18.47 16.03
C VAL A 409 8.60 -19.44 15.46
N PHE A 410 8.28 -20.09 14.34
CA PHE A 410 9.14 -21.06 13.68
C PHE A 410 9.56 -20.58 12.28
N PRO A 411 10.38 -19.51 12.18
CA PRO A 411 10.96 -19.12 10.89
C PRO A 411 11.93 -20.21 10.38
N GLY A 412 11.97 -20.43 9.07
CA GLY A 412 12.78 -21.46 8.42
C GLY A 412 12.12 -21.96 7.13
N GLY A 413 12.79 -22.79 6.30
CA GLY A 413 12.16 -23.45 5.14
C GLY A 413 12.32 -22.79 3.76
N GLY A 414 12.82 -21.55 3.67
CA GLY A 414 12.98 -20.78 2.41
C GLY A 414 14.00 -21.28 1.40
N ALA A 415 14.35 -22.57 1.41
CA ALA A 415 15.40 -23.16 0.57
C ALA A 415 15.07 -23.19 -0.94
N LEU A 416 13.79 -23.09 -1.33
CA LEU A 416 13.39 -23.17 -2.74
C LEU A 416 13.66 -21.88 -3.52
N ALA A 417 13.48 -20.70 -2.92
CA ALA A 417 13.78 -19.42 -3.58
C ALA A 417 15.29 -19.17 -3.70
N SER A 418 16.10 -19.66 -2.76
CA SER A 418 17.56 -19.54 -2.81
C SER A 418 18.22 -20.34 -3.94
N ALA A 419 17.50 -21.32 -4.53
CA ALA A 419 18.05 -22.17 -5.58
C ALA A 419 17.86 -21.63 -7.01
N THR A 420 16.99 -20.63 -7.21
CA THR A 420 16.58 -20.14 -8.55
C THR A 420 16.97 -18.70 -8.85
N ALA A 421 17.55 -17.95 -7.90
CA ALA A 421 18.07 -16.61 -8.14
C ALA A 421 19.38 -16.67 -8.93
N LEU A 422 19.30 -17.01 -10.22
CA LEU A 422 20.34 -16.71 -11.18
C LEU A 422 20.34 -15.19 -11.43
N PRO A 423 21.51 -14.54 -11.56
CA PRO A 423 21.57 -13.14 -11.95
C PRO A 423 21.03 -13.02 -13.38
N THR A 424 19.84 -12.42 -13.54
CA THR A 424 19.37 -12.01 -14.86
C THR A 424 20.23 -10.84 -15.29
N ALA A 425 21.09 -11.13 -16.27
CA ALA A 425 21.92 -10.20 -16.99
C ALA A 425 21.15 -8.95 -17.41
N ALA A 426 21.85 -7.82 -17.29
CA ALA A 426 21.56 -6.61 -18.03
C ALA A 426 21.45 -6.92 -19.53
N ASP A 427 20.23 -6.93 -20.06
CA ASP A 427 19.94 -6.52 -21.44
C ASP A 427 18.41 -6.49 -21.64
N GLU A 428 17.83 -5.29 -21.82
CA GLU A 428 17.01 -4.98 -23.01
C GLU A 428 16.68 -3.48 -23.12
N GLN A 429 17.47 -2.79 -23.96
CA GLN A 429 17.09 -1.70 -24.88
C GLN A 429 16.76 -0.28 -24.38
N VAL A 430 17.74 0.62 -24.54
CA VAL A 430 17.55 1.89 -25.25
C VAL A 430 18.69 2.10 -26.27
N GLY A 431 18.36 2.00 -27.57
CA GLY A 431 19.00 2.76 -28.66
C GLY A 431 20.37 2.33 -29.19
N ARG A 432 20.40 1.40 -30.17
CA ARG A 432 21.51 1.34 -31.16
C ARG A 432 21.47 2.56 -32.09
N GLY A 433 22.62 3.22 -32.25
CA GLY A 433 23.00 4.09 -33.37
C GLY A 433 24.43 3.75 -33.81
N PRO A 434 24.80 3.92 -35.09
CA PRO A 434 25.61 2.96 -35.83
C PRO A 434 27.12 3.05 -35.58
N ALA A 435 27.76 1.91 -35.80
CA ALA A 435 29.19 1.74 -35.96
C ALA A 435 29.78 2.77 -36.96
N SER A 436 30.91 3.38 -36.58
CA SER A 436 31.89 3.90 -37.53
C SER A 436 33.19 3.11 -37.41
N THR A 437 33.57 2.56 -38.55
CA THR A 437 34.82 1.87 -38.84
C THR A 437 35.88 2.88 -39.30
N ALA A 438 37.05 2.88 -38.64
CA ALA A 438 38.39 3.24 -39.15
C ALA A 438 39.35 3.01 -37.97
N GLY A 439 40.50 2.35 -37.99
CA GLY A 439 41.44 1.78 -38.96
C GLY A 439 42.78 1.62 -38.17
N PRO A 440 43.68 0.67 -38.51
CA PRO A 440 44.79 0.23 -37.64
C PRO A 440 46.11 1.02 -37.80
N ASP A 441 47.09 0.71 -36.92
CA ASP A 441 48.53 1.09 -36.90
C ASP A 441 48.84 2.47 -36.25
N GLU A 442 49.84 2.71 -35.39
CA GLU A 442 51.10 2.04 -34.99
C GLU A 442 51.67 2.75 -33.68
N PRO A 443 52.91 2.53 -33.17
CA PRO A 443 53.16 2.25 -31.74
C PRO A 443 53.95 3.31 -30.95
N ALA A 444 54.04 3.06 -29.63
CA ALA A 444 55.10 3.43 -28.69
C ALA A 444 55.65 4.88 -28.69
N ASN A 445 55.46 5.58 -27.57
CA ASN A 445 56.48 6.50 -27.11
C ASN A 445 56.65 6.45 -25.58
N ALA A 446 57.84 6.01 -25.18
CA ALA A 446 58.33 6.08 -23.82
C ALA A 446 58.76 7.51 -23.52
N GLY A 447 58.16 8.12 -22.50
CA GLY A 447 58.56 9.42 -21.96
C GLY A 447 58.77 9.28 -20.46
N SER A 448 60.04 9.22 -20.07
CA SER A 448 60.52 9.31 -18.69
C SER A 448 60.14 10.65 -18.06
N GLY A 449 59.47 10.63 -16.92
CA GLY A 449 59.17 11.81 -16.10
C GLY A 449 59.06 11.43 -14.63
N THR A 450 60.18 11.58 -13.93
CA THR A 450 60.37 11.88 -12.49
C THR A 450 59.26 11.54 -11.51
N GLY A 451 59.62 10.74 -10.51
CA GLY A 451 58.72 10.20 -9.50
C GLY A 451 58.09 11.24 -8.58
N GLU A 452 56.81 11.02 -8.35
CA GLU A 452 56.18 11.18 -7.05
C GLU A 452 55.51 9.84 -6.78
N ALA A 453 56.03 9.10 -5.81
CA ALA A 453 55.38 7.91 -5.30
C ALA A 453 54.10 8.37 -4.60
N THR A 454 53.00 8.43 -5.34
CA THR A 454 51.66 8.42 -4.75
C THR A 454 51.53 7.07 -4.07
N ALA A 455 51.75 7.06 -2.75
CA ALA A 455 51.42 5.91 -1.93
C ALA A 455 49.96 5.55 -2.24
N SER A 456 49.72 4.38 -2.82
CA SER A 456 48.37 3.84 -2.90
C SER A 456 47.76 3.92 -1.50
N PRO A 457 46.52 4.42 -1.35
CA PRO A 457 45.89 4.46 -0.04
C PRO A 457 45.93 3.05 0.54
N ALA A 458 46.48 2.93 1.76
CA ALA A 458 46.56 1.65 2.45
C ALA A 458 45.17 1.00 2.43
N ALA A 459 45.09 -0.26 1.97
CA ALA A 459 43.83 -0.96 1.83
C ALA A 459 43.06 -0.92 3.17
N ILE A 460 41.81 -0.49 3.15
CA ILE A 460 40.97 -0.42 4.34
C ILE A 460 40.74 -1.83 4.87
N VAL A 461 41.20 -2.10 6.09
CA VAL A 461 41.00 -3.39 6.76
C VAL A 461 39.79 -3.30 7.66
N TRP A 462 38.67 -3.87 7.21
CA TRP A 462 37.46 -3.97 8.01
C TRP A 462 37.56 -5.10 9.06
N PRO A 463 37.09 -4.90 10.31
CA PRO A 463 37.06 -5.94 11.32
C PRO A 463 36.29 -7.17 10.85
N THR A 464 36.87 -8.37 11.02
CA THR A 464 36.19 -9.64 10.74
C THR A 464 35.46 -10.16 11.98
N GLY A 465 34.35 -10.88 11.79
CA GLY A 465 33.56 -11.42 12.90
C GLY A 465 32.17 -11.84 12.45
N ALA A 466 31.30 -12.14 13.42
CA ALA A 466 29.89 -12.40 13.15
C ALA A 466 29.24 -11.15 12.54
N LEU A 467 28.36 -11.37 11.55
CA LEU A 467 27.67 -10.31 10.84
C LEU A 467 26.83 -9.44 11.80
N THR A 468 27.07 -8.13 11.78
CA THR A 468 26.49 -7.14 12.69
C THR A 468 26.03 -5.90 11.91
N PRO A 469 24.76 -5.48 12.04
CA PRO A 469 23.67 -6.25 12.63
C PRO A 469 23.45 -7.57 11.88
N THR A 470 22.77 -8.53 12.51
CA THR A 470 22.32 -9.73 11.78
C THR A 470 21.27 -9.31 10.74
N PRO A 471 21.08 -10.08 9.65
CA PRO A 471 20.03 -9.77 8.67
C PRO A 471 18.64 -9.63 9.31
N ALA A 472 18.33 -10.41 10.34
CA ALA A 472 17.06 -10.35 11.06
C ALA A 472 16.86 -9.06 11.87
N THR A 473 17.94 -8.42 12.31
CA THR A 473 17.88 -7.19 13.13
C THR A 473 18.20 -5.94 12.32
N ALA A 474 18.64 -6.09 11.07
CA ALA A 474 19.14 -5.00 10.23
C ALA A 474 18.11 -3.88 10.04
N ARG A 475 16.86 -4.22 9.70
CA ARG A 475 15.78 -3.24 9.50
C ARG A 475 15.50 -2.37 10.73
N ALA A 476 15.74 -2.90 11.93
CA ALA A 476 15.56 -2.18 13.19
C ALA A 476 16.81 -1.38 13.63
N ASP A 477 17.94 -1.54 12.92
CA ASP A 477 19.20 -0.84 13.21
C ASP A 477 19.18 0.58 12.65
N LEU A 478 18.32 1.42 13.24
CA LEU A 478 18.05 2.80 12.87
C LEU A 478 18.86 3.80 13.69
N PRO A 479 19.17 4.99 13.15
CA PRO A 479 19.66 6.11 13.95
C PRO A 479 18.67 6.46 15.08
N ILE A 480 19.20 6.86 16.25
CA ILE A 480 18.38 7.22 17.43
C ILE A 480 17.37 8.34 17.15
N ILE A 481 17.69 9.23 16.20
CA ILE A 481 16.82 10.35 15.79
C ILE A 481 15.46 9.95 15.21
N TYR A 482 15.29 8.68 14.83
CA TYR A 482 13.96 8.16 14.44
C TYR A 482 13.06 7.90 15.66
N GLY A 483 13.64 7.64 16.84
CA GLY A 483 12.91 7.30 18.06
C GLY A 483 12.55 8.50 18.95
N ASP A 484 13.25 9.62 18.83
CA ASP A 484 13.07 10.83 19.64
C ASP A 484 12.28 11.96 18.92
N GLY A 485 11.91 11.73 17.65
CA GLY A 485 11.18 12.69 16.82
C GLY A 485 12.06 13.71 16.09
N CYS A 486 13.39 13.53 16.09
CA CYS A 486 14.33 14.43 15.42
C CYS A 486 14.55 14.16 13.93
N HIS A 487 14.00 13.07 13.41
CA HIS A 487 13.74 12.86 11.99
C HIS A 487 12.26 13.06 11.71
N LEU A 488 11.90 14.12 10.98
CA LEU A 488 10.48 14.43 10.74
C LEU A 488 9.83 13.48 9.74
N THR A 489 8.61 13.08 10.08
CA THR A 489 7.72 12.34 9.17
C THR A 489 7.21 13.24 8.04
N ALA A 490 6.57 12.62 7.04
CA ALA A 490 6.10 13.33 5.86
C ALA A 490 5.23 14.59 6.14
N PRO A 491 4.18 14.54 6.98
CA PRO A 491 3.32 15.70 7.19
C PRO A 491 3.86 16.74 8.19
N ALA A 492 4.94 16.45 8.92
CA ALA A 492 5.43 17.33 9.97
C ALA A 492 6.33 18.45 9.41
N VAL A 493 6.13 19.69 9.86
CA VAL A 493 6.97 20.85 9.48
C VAL A 493 7.72 21.50 10.65
N ALA A 494 7.28 21.23 11.88
CA ALA A 494 7.87 21.82 13.09
C ALA A 494 8.84 20.85 13.78
N TYR A 495 9.94 21.37 14.32
CA TYR A 495 11.00 20.59 14.96
C TYR A 495 10.97 20.70 16.48
N PRO A 496 11.22 19.59 17.20
CA PRO A 496 11.73 19.67 18.56
C PRO A 496 13.19 20.17 18.57
N PRO A 497 13.73 20.60 19.73
CA PRO A 497 15.14 20.99 19.85
C PRO A 497 16.05 19.76 19.76
N CYS A 498 16.51 19.45 18.54
CA CYS A 498 17.31 18.27 18.19
C CYS A 498 18.81 18.50 18.33
N HIS A 499 19.26 18.75 19.56
CA HIS A 499 20.65 19.06 19.90
C HIS A 499 21.32 17.86 20.58
N PHE A 500 22.50 17.48 20.11
CA PHE A 500 23.26 16.29 20.54
C PHE A 500 24.73 16.63 20.76
N GLY A 501 25.44 15.80 21.54
CA GLY A 501 26.84 16.06 21.89
C GLY A 501 26.97 17.12 22.99
N ASP A 502 27.98 17.99 22.86
CA ASP A 502 28.24 19.05 23.84
C ASP A 502 27.45 20.31 23.50
N THR A 503 26.37 20.57 24.24
CA THR A 503 25.49 21.74 24.06
C THR A 503 26.12 23.08 24.46
N GLN A 504 27.31 23.05 25.07
CA GLN A 504 28.10 24.25 25.37
C GLN A 504 29.20 24.51 24.33
N SER A 505 29.34 23.64 23.33
CA SER A 505 30.38 23.76 22.31
C SER A 505 30.19 25.01 21.44
N LYS A 506 31.31 25.60 21.02
CA LYS A 506 31.34 26.66 20.00
C LYS A 506 31.38 26.10 18.59
N ILE A 507 31.67 24.81 18.44
CA ILE A 507 31.66 24.12 17.14
C ILE A 507 30.27 23.50 16.99
N THR A 508 29.47 24.11 16.12
CA THR A 508 28.10 23.67 15.82
C THR A 508 28.07 23.05 14.43
N ILE A 509 27.75 21.76 14.35
CA ILE A 509 27.59 21.01 13.11
C ILE A 509 26.11 20.73 12.90
N VAL A 510 25.59 21.06 11.72
CA VAL A 510 24.19 20.78 11.37
C VAL A 510 24.13 19.69 10.31
N LEU A 511 23.34 18.64 10.55
CA LEU A 511 23.01 17.63 9.54
C LEU A 511 21.70 18.03 8.85
N PHE A 512 21.73 18.25 7.54
CA PHE A 512 20.62 18.77 6.75
C PHE A 512 20.28 17.87 5.55
N GLY A 513 19.03 17.42 5.45
CA GLY A 513 18.54 16.66 4.29
C GLY A 513 17.45 15.64 4.62
N ASP A 514 17.39 14.56 3.83
CA ASP A 514 16.37 13.52 3.97
C ASP A 514 16.83 12.33 4.84
N SER A 515 16.28 11.14 4.61
CA SER A 515 16.69 9.91 5.30
C SER A 515 18.11 9.46 4.93
N HIS A 516 18.61 9.84 3.75
CA HIS A 516 19.99 9.61 3.34
C HIS A 516 20.95 10.61 4.00
N ALA A 517 20.46 11.75 4.51
CA ALA A 517 21.17 12.53 5.52
C ALA A 517 21.09 11.86 6.90
N ALA A 518 19.88 11.49 7.33
CA ALA A 518 19.62 10.92 8.65
C ALA A 518 20.46 9.66 8.97
N GLN A 519 20.74 8.82 7.96
CA GLN A 519 21.58 7.62 8.14
C GLN A 519 23.02 7.93 8.58
N TRP A 520 23.54 9.14 8.34
CA TRP A 520 24.87 9.57 8.79
C TRP A 520 24.90 10.10 10.22
N PHE A 521 23.74 10.24 10.86
CA PHE A 521 23.66 10.72 12.24
C PHE A 521 24.52 9.89 13.23
N PRO A 522 24.53 8.54 13.21
CA PRO A 522 25.37 7.75 14.12
C PRO A 522 26.87 8.04 13.97
N THR A 523 27.30 8.37 12.75
CA THR A 523 28.68 8.79 12.44
C THR A 523 28.99 10.12 13.11
N LEU A 524 28.12 11.12 12.92
CA LEU A 524 28.30 12.47 13.47
C LEU A 524 28.18 12.52 14.99
N GLU A 525 27.27 11.74 15.57
CA GLU A 525 27.13 11.60 17.02
C GLU A 525 28.43 11.09 17.64
N ALA A 526 29.05 10.07 17.05
CA ALA A 526 30.32 9.54 17.53
C ALA A 526 31.45 10.58 17.45
N ILE A 527 31.54 11.33 16.34
CA ILE A 527 32.51 12.42 16.19
C ILE A 527 32.27 13.51 17.24
N ALA A 528 31.00 13.88 17.47
CA ALA A 528 30.63 14.92 18.42
C ALA A 528 31.00 14.57 19.86
N ILE A 529 30.87 13.29 20.23
CA ILE A 529 31.30 12.78 21.54
C ILE A 529 32.82 12.84 21.67
N GLU A 530 33.57 12.43 20.64
CA GLU A 530 35.04 12.40 20.65
C GLU A 530 35.67 13.80 20.64
N HIS A 531 35.07 14.74 19.91
CA HIS A 531 35.63 16.08 19.70
C HIS A 531 34.87 17.21 20.41
N HIS A 532 33.89 16.87 21.26
CA HIS A 532 33.07 17.82 22.03
C HIS A 532 32.37 18.87 21.13
N TRP A 533 31.68 18.40 20.08
CA TRP A 533 30.90 19.26 19.20
C TRP A 533 29.42 19.29 19.59
N LEU A 534 28.74 20.38 19.23
CA LEU A 534 27.28 20.42 19.19
C LEU A 534 26.82 19.93 17.81
N VAL A 535 26.04 18.85 17.77
CA VAL A 535 25.37 18.38 16.55
C VAL A 535 23.90 18.73 16.59
N VAL A 536 23.40 19.33 15.52
CA VAL A 536 21.99 19.68 15.34
C VAL A 536 21.43 18.91 14.15
N SER A 537 20.39 18.10 14.38
CA SER A 537 19.73 17.36 13.29
C SER A 537 18.58 18.17 12.69
N ARG A 538 18.61 18.36 11.37
CA ARG A 538 17.54 18.93 10.55
C ARG A 538 17.27 17.97 9.40
N THR A 539 16.62 16.85 9.70
CA THR A 539 16.30 15.83 8.70
C THR A 539 14.80 15.57 8.59
N LYS A 540 14.35 15.18 7.38
CA LYS A 540 12.94 14.93 7.09
C LYS A 540 12.74 13.87 6.00
N SER A 541 11.86 12.90 6.23
CA SER A 541 11.65 11.80 5.28
C SER A 541 11.27 12.31 3.87
N GLY A 542 12.02 11.88 2.86
CA GLY A 542 11.82 12.21 1.45
C GLY A 542 12.01 13.69 1.09
N CYS A 543 12.68 14.49 1.93
CA CYS A 543 12.92 15.91 1.67
C CYS A 543 14.42 16.24 1.60
N PRO A 544 15.00 16.28 0.38
CA PRO A 544 16.44 16.43 0.21
C PRO A 544 16.89 17.88 0.47
N ALA A 545 18.18 18.07 0.75
CA ALA A 545 18.80 19.38 0.96
C ALA A 545 18.72 20.36 -0.25
N PRO A 546 18.87 19.96 -1.52
CA PRO A 546 18.70 20.87 -2.66
C PRO A 546 17.30 21.48 -2.69
N ASP A 547 17.23 22.75 -3.09
CA ASP A 547 15.97 23.49 -3.21
C ASP A 547 15.15 23.04 -4.43
N VAL A 548 14.55 21.86 -4.36
CA VAL A 548 13.69 21.28 -5.40
C VAL A 548 12.34 20.88 -4.84
N THR A 549 11.29 20.94 -5.65
CA THR A 549 9.98 20.41 -5.25
C THR A 549 9.87 18.93 -5.63
N ILE A 550 9.56 18.11 -4.64
CA ILE A 550 9.45 16.66 -4.78
C ILE A 550 7.99 16.23 -4.95
N TYR A 551 7.75 15.20 -5.75
CA TYR A 551 6.49 14.47 -5.74
C TYR A 551 6.52 13.38 -4.67
N GLN A 552 5.67 13.50 -3.65
CA GLN A 552 5.62 12.54 -2.55
C GLN A 552 4.71 11.35 -2.95
N ARG A 553 5.26 10.13 -3.03
CA ARG A 553 4.54 8.92 -3.50
C ARG A 553 3.33 8.51 -2.65
N ASN A 554 3.42 8.61 -1.33
CA ASN A 554 2.36 8.28 -0.37
C ASN A 554 1.25 9.34 -0.36
N LEU A 555 1.61 10.63 -0.51
CA LEU A 555 0.60 11.71 -0.58
C LEU A 555 0.05 11.92 -2.00
N LYS A 556 0.73 11.39 -3.01
CA LYS A 556 0.39 11.47 -4.44
C LYS A 556 0.24 12.92 -4.95
N ARG A 557 1.08 13.83 -4.46
CA ARG A 557 1.10 15.25 -4.84
C ARG A 557 2.48 15.87 -4.65
N ALA A 558 2.63 17.12 -5.09
CA ALA A 558 3.75 17.97 -4.71
C ALA A 558 3.88 18.07 -3.18
N TYR A 559 5.11 18.01 -2.71
CA TYR A 559 5.44 17.89 -1.30
C TYR A 559 5.62 19.26 -0.64
N ASP A 560 4.54 20.02 -0.52
CA ASP A 560 4.56 21.41 -0.01
C ASP A 560 5.13 21.52 1.41
N GLU A 561 4.91 20.50 2.26
CA GLU A 561 5.48 20.44 3.60
C GLU A 561 7.01 20.33 3.59
N CYS A 562 7.59 19.67 2.57
CA CYS A 562 9.04 19.63 2.37
C CYS A 562 9.57 21.01 1.95
N ASP A 563 8.92 21.69 1.02
CA ASP A 563 9.30 23.05 0.60
C ASP A 563 9.22 24.04 1.76
N THR A 564 8.12 24.01 2.54
CA THR A 564 7.92 24.88 3.71
C THR A 564 9.00 24.62 4.76
N TRP A 565 9.29 23.35 5.03
CA TRP A 565 10.33 22.96 5.97
C TRP A 565 11.72 23.43 5.53
N ARG A 566 12.11 23.11 4.30
CA ARG A 566 13.44 23.45 3.76
C ARG A 566 13.64 24.95 3.79
N ALA A 567 12.63 25.74 3.43
CA ALA A 567 12.69 27.20 3.52
C ALA A 567 12.95 27.68 4.96
N SER A 568 12.29 27.07 5.97
CA SER A 568 12.52 27.45 7.37
C SER A 568 13.92 27.09 7.86
N VAL A 569 14.44 25.91 7.48
CA VAL A 569 15.79 25.49 7.85
C VAL A 569 16.85 26.36 7.17
N LEU A 570 16.70 26.66 5.87
CA LEU A 570 17.62 27.55 5.18
C LEU A 570 17.66 28.94 5.82
N ALA A 571 16.51 29.46 6.24
CA ALA A 571 16.42 30.73 6.96
C ALA A 571 17.07 30.67 8.36
N GLU A 572 16.87 29.57 9.10
CA GLU A 572 17.51 29.32 10.40
C GLU A 572 19.03 29.30 10.26
N LEU A 573 19.55 28.47 9.36
CA LEU A 573 20.98 28.22 9.20
C LEU A 573 21.74 29.40 8.59
N SER A 574 21.04 30.26 7.85
CA SER A 574 21.60 31.48 7.25
C SER A 574 21.41 32.72 8.14
N GLY A 575 20.86 32.53 9.35
CA GLY A 575 20.57 33.57 10.34
C GLY A 575 21.77 34.01 11.18
N PRO A 576 21.53 34.82 12.24
CA PRO A 576 22.60 35.36 13.09
C PRO A 576 23.33 34.27 13.91
N ASP A 577 22.64 33.20 14.30
CA ASP A 577 23.18 32.07 15.05
C ASP A 577 23.69 30.97 14.10
N LYS A 578 24.48 31.37 13.09
CA LYS A 578 24.95 30.45 12.03
C LYS A 578 25.85 29.32 12.58
N PRO A 579 25.72 28.09 12.06
CA PRO A 579 26.56 26.97 12.47
C PRO A 579 28.00 27.13 11.94
N THR A 580 28.93 26.37 12.53
CA THR A 580 30.31 26.28 12.05
C THR A 580 30.37 25.56 10.71
N LEU A 581 29.59 24.49 10.54
CA LEU A 581 29.53 23.71 9.30
C LEU A 581 28.14 23.08 9.13
N VAL A 582 27.60 23.15 7.91
CA VAL A 582 26.40 22.39 7.51
C VAL A 582 26.84 21.18 6.69
N ILE A 583 26.40 19.99 7.07
CA ILE A 583 26.56 18.77 6.29
C ILE A 583 25.24 18.52 5.57
N ALA A 584 25.26 18.68 4.25
CA ALA A 584 24.08 18.62 3.41
C ALA A 584 24.14 17.42 2.46
N THR A 585 23.05 16.66 2.36
CA THR A 585 22.90 15.58 1.38
C THR A 585 21.43 15.30 1.09
N GLY A 586 21.15 14.49 0.08
CA GLY A 586 19.79 14.08 -0.25
C GLY A 586 19.77 13.12 -1.42
N THR A 587 18.74 12.29 -1.48
CA THR A 587 18.60 11.27 -2.50
C THR A 587 17.75 11.73 -3.69
N ARG A 588 18.16 11.34 -4.90
CA ARG A 588 17.54 11.74 -6.17
C ARG A 588 16.43 10.79 -6.63
N THR A 589 16.07 9.81 -5.81
CA THR A 589 15.14 8.75 -6.24
C THR A 589 13.69 9.21 -6.38
N GLU A 590 13.33 10.35 -5.78
CA GLU A 590 11.99 10.89 -5.91
C GLU A 590 11.81 11.69 -7.20
N SER A 591 10.62 11.59 -7.80
CA SER A 591 10.30 12.39 -8.98
C SER A 591 10.22 13.87 -8.62
N LEU A 592 10.86 14.72 -9.41
CA LEU A 592 10.75 16.18 -9.24
C LEU A 592 9.44 16.70 -9.82
N VAL A 593 8.98 17.83 -9.29
CA VAL A 593 7.81 18.56 -9.77
C VAL A 593 8.25 19.92 -10.30
N ASP A 594 7.75 20.29 -11.46
CA ASP A 594 7.92 21.63 -11.99
C ASP A 594 7.05 22.60 -11.17
N ARG A 595 7.70 23.55 -10.48
CA ARG A 595 7.02 24.53 -9.60
C ARG A 595 6.02 25.42 -10.34
N SER A 596 6.18 25.62 -11.64
CA SER A 596 5.33 26.50 -12.44
C SER A 596 4.05 25.81 -12.91
N THR A 597 4.10 24.52 -13.19
CA THR A 597 2.96 23.74 -13.70
C THR A 597 2.32 22.86 -12.62
N GLY A 598 3.08 22.46 -11.60
CA GLY A 598 2.68 21.45 -10.62
C GLY A 598 2.80 20.01 -11.14
N ASP A 599 3.33 19.82 -12.35
CA ASP A 599 3.44 18.51 -13.00
C ASP A 599 4.78 17.82 -12.69
N ARG A 600 4.78 16.48 -12.70
CA ARG A 600 6.02 15.71 -12.57
C ARG A 600 6.95 15.97 -13.76
N MET A 601 8.21 16.19 -13.48
CA MET A 601 9.23 16.42 -14.49
C MET A 601 9.63 15.13 -15.19
N ALA A 602 9.88 15.22 -16.50
CA ALA A 602 10.54 14.14 -17.22
C ALA A 602 11.97 13.93 -16.69
N ALA A 603 12.45 12.69 -16.70
CA ALA A 603 13.78 12.33 -16.18
C ALA A 603 14.92 13.18 -16.80
N SER A 604 14.81 13.53 -18.09
CA SER A 604 15.79 14.38 -18.79
C SER A 604 15.84 15.82 -18.26
N ALA A 605 14.72 16.36 -17.76
CA ALA A 605 14.65 17.69 -17.18
C ALA A 605 14.97 17.69 -15.68
N ALA A 606 14.63 16.60 -14.98
CA ALA A 606 14.84 16.45 -13.54
C ALA A 606 16.32 16.58 -13.15
N GLY A 607 17.25 16.06 -13.96
CA GLY A 607 18.69 16.20 -13.68
C GLY A 607 19.19 17.66 -13.72
N ALA A 608 18.66 18.48 -14.63
CA ALA A 608 19.02 19.89 -14.71
C ALA A 608 18.42 20.69 -13.54
N GLU A 609 17.17 20.41 -13.17
CA GLU A 609 16.51 21.03 -12.02
C GLU A 609 17.18 20.66 -10.70
N TRP A 610 17.63 19.41 -10.56
CA TRP A 610 18.41 18.98 -9.39
C TRP A 610 19.68 19.82 -9.20
N LYS A 611 20.45 20.02 -10.28
CA LYS A 611 21.63 20.90 -10.27
C LYS A 611 21.26 22.34 -9.89
N ALA A 612 20.20 22.87 -10.48
CA ALA A 612 19.71 24.22 -10.19
C ALA A 612 19.27 24.37 -8.72
N GLY A 613 18.64 23.35 -8.15
CA GLY A 613 18.27 23.30 -6.73
C GLY A 613 19.48 23.37 -5.80
N TRP A 614 20.55 22.62 -6.11
CA TRP A 614 21.82 22.76 -5.39
C TRP A 614 22.45 24.14 -5.55
N THR A 615 22.44 24.72 -6.76
CA THR A 615 22.92 26.10 -6.97
C THR A 615 22.19 27.08 -6.06
N ARG A 616 20.85 27.00 -5.97
CA ARG A 616 20.05 27.88 -5.10
C ARG A 616 20.38 27.67 -3.62
N THR A 617 20.46 26.42 -3.17
CA THR A 617 20.81 26.09 -1.78
C THR A 617 22.20 26.62 -1.41
N LEU A 618 23.22 26.38 -2.24
CA LEU A 618 24.58 26.82 -1.97
C LEU A 618 24.74 28.34 -2.05
N ALA A 619 24.02 29.01 -2.96
CA ALA A 619 24.02 30.46 -3.04
C ALA A 619 23.45 31.12 -1.78
N ALA A 620 22.41 30.54 -1.17
CA ALA A 620 21.86 31.02 0.10
C ALA A 620 22.88 30.96 1.23
N PHE A 621 23.61 29.83 1.35
CA PHE A 621 24.67 29.69 2.35
C PHE A 621 25.87 30.60 2.10
N ALA A 622 26.31 30.73 0.84
CA ALA A 622 27.41 31.61 0.48
C ALA A 622 27.10 33.09 0.78
N ALA A 623 25.85 33.53 0.57
CA ALA A 623 25.42 34.90 0.88
C ALA A 623 25.51 35.24 2.39
N SER A 624 25.39 34.24 3.26
CA SER A 624 25.50 34.38 4.72
C SER A 624 26.85 33.89 5.28
N ASP A 625 27.82 33.59 4.41
CA ASP A 625 29.15 33.11 4.80
C ASP A 625 29.07 31.85 5.70
N VAL A 626 28.22 30.89 5.30
CA VAL A 626 28.06 29.59 5.96
C VAL A 626 28.81 28.54 5.15
N HIS A 627 29.70 27.80 5.83
CA HIS A 627 30.42 26.68 5.22
C HIS A 627 29.54 25.43 5.12
N VAL A 628 29.61 24.75 3.98
CA VAL A 628 28.79 23.57 3.68
C VAL A 628 29.67 22.44 3.18
N ALA A 629 29.57 21.28 3.82
CA ALA A 629 30.07 20.01 3.29
C ALA A 629 28.92 19.31 2.56
N VAL A 630 28.96 19.25 1.23
CA VAL A 630 28.00 18.48 0.44
C VAL A 630 28.48 17.05 0.38
N LEU A 631 27.78 16.16 1.07
CA LEU A 631 28.11 14.74 1.10
C LEU A 631 27.40 14.03 -0.05
N ARG A 632 28.18 13.36 -0.92
CA ARG A 632 27.63 12.55 -2.01
C ARG A 632 26.70 11.47 -1.44
N ASP A 633 25.56 11.27 -2.09
CA ASP A 633 24.63 10.22 -1.69
C ASP A 633 25.28 8.83 -1.73
N THR A 634 24.82 7.93 -0.85
CA THR A 634 25.29 6.55 -0.78
C THR A 634 24.79 5.72 -1.97
N PRO A 635 25.56 4.72 -2.44
CA PRO A 635 25.12 3.77 -3.45
C PRO A 635 23.76 3.16 -3.11
N TRP A 636 22.87 3.07 -4.10
CA TRP A 636 21.51 2.57 -3.94
C TRP A 636 21.39 1.11 -4.42
N PRO A 637 21.20 0.13 -3.52
CA PRO A 637 21.07 -1.28 -3.90
C PRO A 637 19.87 -1.61 -4.78
N GLY A 638 18.72 -0.96 -4.54
CA GLY A 638 17.47 -1.24 -5.27
C GLY A 638 16.83 -2.59 -4.94
N ALA A 639 17.47 -3.39 -4.08
CA ALA A 639 17.02 -4.68 -3.59
C ALA A 639 17.21 -4.77 -2.07
N ASP A 640 16.36 -5.54 -1.39
CA ASP A 640 16.45 -5.71 0.06
C ASP A 640 17.69 -6.55 0.44
N ILE A 641 18.74 -5.85 0.85
CA ILE A 641 20.04 -6.46 1.16
C ILE A 641 19.96 -7.43 2.34
N PRO A 642 19.32 -7.12 3.48
CA PRO A 642 19.14 -8.10 4.55
C PRO A 642 18.47 -9.40 4.08
N VAL A 643 17.40 -9.31 3.28
CA VAL A 643 16.73 -10.48 2.72
C VAL A 643 17.67 -11.28 1.82
N CYS A 644 18.39 -10.62 0.91
CA CYS A 644 19.35 -11.28 0.03
C CYS A 644 20.46 -11.99 0.83
N VAL A 645 21.10 -11.28 1.77
CA VAL A 645 22.21 -11.82 2.58
C VAL A 645 21.74 -12.96 3.48
N SER A 646 20.51 -12.90 4.00
CA SER A 646 19.94 -14.01 4.79
C SER A 646 19.84 -15.32 4.01
N SER A 647 19.68 -15.24 2.69
CA SER A 647 19.64 -16.39 1.78
C SER A 647 21.03 -16.84 1.31
N HIS A 648 22.06 -16.01 1.50
CA HIS A 648 23.42 -16.22 0.99
C HIS A 648 24.50 -15.99 2.06
N LEU A 649 24.27 -16.43 3.30
CA LEU A 649 25.19 -16.18 4.43
C LEU A 649 26.63 -16.67 4.20
N SER A 650 26.82 -17.72 3.41
CA SER A 650 28.15 -18.26 3.06
C SER A 650 28.82 -17.51 1.90
N ALA A 651 28.08 -16.74 1.11
CA ALA A 651 28.55 -16.02 -0.06
C ALA A 651 27.79 -14.68 -0.22
N PRO A 652 27.88 -13.75 0.75
CA PRO A 652 27.09 -12.52 0.75
C PRO A 652 27.40 -11.60 -0.44
N ARG A 653 28.54 -11.81 -1.10
CA ARG A 653 28.93 -11.07 -2.30
C ARG A 653 27.99 -11.23 -3.49
N VAL A 654 27.14 -12.26 -3.50
CA VAL A 654 26.04 -12.39 -4.50
C VAL A 654 25.06 -11.22 -4.39
N CYS A 655 25.01 -10.57 -3.23
CA CYS A 655 24.17 -9.41 -2.95
C CYS A 655 24.90 -8.06 -3.15
N ASP A 656 26.16 -8.07 -3.61
CA ASP A 656 26.91 -6.83 -3.89
C ASP A 656 26.19 -6.01 -4.98
N VAL A 657 26.18 -4.69 -4.82
CA VAL A 657 25.56 -3.75 -5.77
C VAL A 657 26.55 -3.46 -6.89
N ALA A 658 26.13 -3.58 -8.14
CA ALA A 658 26.99 -3.30 -9.27
C ALA A 658 27.30 -1.79 -9.37
N LEU A 659 28.52 -1.43 -9.81
CA LEU A 659 28.96 -0.03 -9.90
C LEU A 659 28.16 0.78 -10.94
N ASP A 660 27.60 0.15 -11.95
CA ASP A 660 26.73 0.76 -12.96
C ASP A 660 25.31 1.02 -12.45
N ALA A 661 24.90 0.35 -11.37
CA ALA A 661 23.65 0.60 -10.63
C ALA A 661 23.77 1.79 -9.66
N LEU A 662 24.95 2.44 -9.58
CA LEU A 662 25.11 3.74 -8.93
C LEU A 662 24.31 4.79 -9.71
N ASP A 663 23.06 5.00 -9.32
CA ASP A 663 22.21 6.05 -9.89
C ASP A 663 22.67 7.43 -9.41
N SER A 664 23.75 7.95 -10.01
CA SER A 664 23.96 9.37 -10.36
C SER A 664 25.44 9.61 -10.69
N PRO A 665 25.76 10.40 -11.74
CA PRO A 665 26.99 11.20 -11.78
C PRO A 665 27.15 11.99 -10.48
N ALA A 666 28.36 12.41 -10.15
CA ALA A 666 28.67 13.08 -8.89
C ALA A 666 28.12 14.53 -8.81
N TYR A 667 26.93 14.77 -9.37
CA TYR A 667 26.30 16.07 -9.55
C TYR A 667 26.26 16.90 -8.27
N ASP A 668 25.92 16.30 -7.13
CA ASP A 668 25.82 17.01 -5.85
C ASP A 668 27.14 17.71 -5.49
N ILE A 669 28.26 16.98 -5.64
CA ILE A 669 29.59 17.47 -5.33
C ILE A 669 30.22 18.24 -6.51
N GLU A 670 29.81 17.98 -7.75
CA GLU A 670 30.20 18.80 -8.90
C GLU A 670 29.74 20.25 -8.74
N MET A 671 28.57 20.48 -8.11
CA MET A 671 28.05 21.82 -7.88
C MET A 671 28.87 22.64 -6.87
N THR A 672 29.71 22.01 -6.04
CA THR A 672 30.51 22.74 -5.04
C THR A 672 31.70 23.46 -5.66
N ALA A 673 32.19 23.02 -6.82
CA ALA A 673 33.39 23.58 -7.46
C ALA A 673 33.30 25.08 -7.79
N GLY A 674 32.07 25.63 -7.89
CA GLY A 674 31.82 27.05 -8.15
C GLY A 674 31.52 27.90 -6.90
N SER A 675 31.55 27.33 -5.69
CA SER A 675 31.19 28.03 -4.45
C SER A 675 32.40 28.21 -3.53
N PRO A 676 32.64 29.42 -2.98
CA PRO A 676 33.76 29.66 -2.07
C PRO A 676 33.57 29.03 -0.68
N THR A 677 32.33 28.67 -0.30
CA THR A 677 32.00 28.12 1.03
C THR A 677 31.50 26.69 0.98
N ALA A 678 31.46 26.04 -0.19
CA ALA A 678 30.98 24.66 -0.34
C ALA A 678 32.12 23.70 -0.67
N HIS A 679 32.11 22.53 -0.04
CA HIS A 679 33.12 21.49 -0.20
C HIS A 679 32.45 20.15 -0.45
N GLY A 680 32.82 19.48 -1.54
CA GLY A 680 32.35 18.13 -1.85
C GLY A 680 33.04 17.09 -0.97
N VAL A 681 32.26 16.18 -0.39
CA VAL A 681 32.75 15.02 0.36
C VAL A 681 32.27 13.75 -0.34
N ASP A 682 33.20 12.90 -0.76
CA ASP A 682 32.90 11.62 -1.41
C ASP A 682 33.51 10.47 -0.62
N LEU A 683 32.67 9.52 -0.21
CA LEU A 683 33.08 8.30 0.51
C LEU A 683 32.86 7.04 -0.34
N THR A 684 32.59 7.19 -1.65
CA THR A 684 32.32 6.07 -2.56
C THR A 684 33.45 5.04 -2.57
N ASP A 685 34.71 5.48 -2.55
CA ASP A 685 35.88 4.59 -2.53
C ASP A 685 36.03 3.78 -1.23
N ILE A 686 35.26 4.14 -0.20
CA ILE A 686 35.20 3.42 1.09
C ILE A 686 34.04 2.42 1.08
N LEU A 687 32.95 2.81 0.42
CA LEU A 687 31.71 2.03 0.30
C LEU A 687 31.77 0.99 -0.82
N CYS A 688 32.62 1.21 -1.83
CA CYS A 688 32.69 0.41 -3.04
C CYS A 688 34.13 0.00 -3.37
N ASP A 689 34.27 -1.15 -4.02
CA ASP A 689 35.52 -1.64 -4.61
C ASP A 689 35.36 -1.78 -6.14
N SER A 690 36.44 -2.16 -6.84
CA SER A 690 36.45 -2.33 -8.30
C SER A 690 35.39 -3.29 -8.88
N ARG A 691 34.74 -4.11 -8.04
CA ARG A 691 33.72 -5.09 -8.43
C ARG A 691 32.30 -4.65 -8.11
N GLY A 692 32.10 -3.57 -7.35
CA GLY A 692 30.79 -3.21 -6.82
C GLY A 692 30.85 -2.59 -5.44
N CYS A 693 29.68 -2.20 -4.93
CA CYS A 693 29.49 -1.76 -3.56
C CYS A 693 29.05 -2.96 -2.71
N PRO A 694 29.89 -3.47 -1.79
CA PRO A 694 29.59 -4.73 -1.13
C PRO A 694 28.36 -4.68 -0.22
N ALA A 695 27.59 -5.78 -0.19
CA ALA A 695 26.50 -5.93 0.79
C ALA A 695 27.03 -6.05 2.22
N THR A 696 28.26 -6.55 2.37
CA THR A 696 28.95 -6.72 3.64
C THR A 696 30.40 -6.24 3.56
N LEU A 697 30.83 -5.45 4.55
CA LEU A 697 32.22 -4.98 4.70
C LEU A 697 32.80 -5.49 6.02
N GLY A 698 33.69 -6.48 5.95
CA GLY A 698 34.16 -7.22 7.12
C GLY A 698 32.99 -7.91 7.84
N LYS A 699 32.79 -7.58 9.12
CA LYS A 699 31.67 -8.04 9.92
C LYS A 699 30.40 -7.21 9.75
N TYR A 700 30.43 -6.11 9.01
CA TYR A 700 29.30 -5.19 8.93
C TYR A 700 28.36 -5.56 7.80
N LEU A 701 27.06 -5.63 8.11
CA LEU A 701 26.01 -5.58 7.09
C LEU A 701 25.81 -4.12 6.71
N VAL A 702 26.02 -3.78 5.43
CA VAL A 702 26.11 -2.38 5.00
C VAL A 702 24.73 -1.71 5.02
N TYR A 703 23.71 -2.38 4.47
CA TYR A 703 22.38 -1.82 4.28
C TYR A 703 21.33 -2.45 5.20
N ARG A 704 20.41 -1.64 5.70
CA ARG A 704 19.28 -2.07 6.54
C ARG A 704 18.02 -2.40 5.76
N ASP A 705 17.91 -1.91 4.53
CA ASP A 705 16.78 -2.09 3.63
C ASP A 705 17.23 -2.00 2.16
N THR A 706 16.42 -1.43 1.28
CA THR A 706 16.66 -1.28 -0.16
C THR A 706 17.57 -0.10 -0.51
N SER A 707 17.85 0.81 0.43
CA SER A 707 18.62 2.04 0.17
C SER A 707 19.50 2.54 1.32
N HIS A 708 19.10 2.34 2.57
CA HIS A 708 19.73 2.99 3.71
C HIS A 708 20.84 2.13 4.32
N LEU A 709 21.88 2.78 4.82
CA LEU A 709 22.91 2.17 5.64
C LEU A 709 22.33 1.68 6.99
N THR A 710 22.89 0.61 7.53
CA THR A 710 22.67 0.23 8.93
C THR A 710 23.31 1.26 9.86
N ALA A 711 22.67 1.61 10.97
CA ALA A 711 23.22 2.56 11.93
C ALA A 711 24.58 2.10 12.50
N THR A 712 24.76 0.78 12.65
CA THR A 712 26.00 0.17 13.09
C THR A 712 27.13 0.35 12.07
N PHE A 713 26.86 0.17 10.78
CA PHE A 713 27.86 0.42 9.74
C PHE A 713 28.14 1.91 9.58
N ALA A 714 27.12 2.77 9.61
CA ALA A 714 27.30 4.22 9.57
C ALA A 714 28.24 4.72 10.68
N ARG A 715 28.08 4.23 11.92
CA ARG A 715 29.01 4.54 13.02
C ARG A 715 30.43 4.02 12.79
N ALA A 716 30.61 2.93 12.04
CA ALA A 716 31.94 2.44 11.66
C ALA A 716 32.65 3.38 10.65
N LEU A 717 31.90 4.27 9.98
CA LEU A 717 32.45 5.26 9.04
C LEU A 717 33.04 6.50 9.72
N THR A 718 32.92 6.62 11.06
CA THR A 718 33.38 7.77 11.87
C THR A 718 34.79 8.27 11.52
N PRO A 719 35.85 7.45 11.52
CA PRO A 719 37.20 7.94 11.26
C PRO A 719 37.38 8.48 9.83
N TYR A 720 36.60 8.00 8.87
CA TYR A 720 36.69 8.41 7.48
C TYR A 720 35.95 9.71 7.22
N LEU A 721 34.72 9.82 7.72
CA LEU A 721 33.95 11.05 7.61
C LEU A 721 34.65 12.17 8.40
N TYR A 722 35.16 11.90 9.60
CA TYR A 722 35.92 12.89 10.37
C TYR A 722 37.13 13.41 9.58
N ARG A 723 37.92 12.53 8.95
CA ARG A 723 39.08 12.94 8.14
C ARG A 723 38.70 13.85 6.98
N ALA A 724 37.54 13.64 6.38
CA ALA A 724 37.04 14.47 5.30
C ALA A 724 36.52 15.84 5.80
N LEU A 725 35.95 15.90 7.00
CA LEU A 725 35.37 17.11 7.58
C LEU A 725 36.37 17.99 8.34
N ALA A 726 37.35 17.38 9.01
CA ALA A 726 38.30 18.08 9.88
C ALA A 726 39.03 19.26 9.19
N PRO A 727 39.44 19.18 7.90
CA PRO A 727 40.05 20.32 7.21
C PRO A 727 39.12 21.53 6.98
N LEU A 728 37.81 21.34 7.16
CA LEU A 728 36.79 22.38 6.96
C LEU A 728 36.44 23.12 8.25
N LEU A 729 37.04 22.72 9.38
CA LEU A 729 36.75 23.25 10.70
C LEU A 729 37.89 24.17 11.20
N PRO A 730 37.56 25.18 12.04
CA PRO A 730 38.52 26.18 12.51
C PRO A 730 39.54 25.67 13.53
#